data_AF-A0A932WW66-F1
#
_entry.id   AF-A0A932WW66-F1
#
_cell.length_a   1.000
_cell.length_b   1.000
_cell.length_c   1.000
_cell.angle_alpha   90.00
_cell.angle_beta   90.00
_cell.angle_gamma   90.00
#
_symmetry.space_group_name_H-M   'P 1'
#
loop_
_entity.id
_entity.type
_entity.pdbx_description
1 polymer ?
#
loop_
_entity_poly.entity_id
_entity_poly.type
_entity_poly.pdbx_seq_one_letter_code
_entity_poly.pdbx_strand_id
1 'polypeptide(L)'
;MSRDSQREVGPGEPESAWYQAARRTAAVAAVFCIIVFVLLMANGAASRMADPLHPARIQALLIELNKNSTDERLKQEIRRLDAQVRRDYFRSQAFATQGLYLLLAGVAVYLLALEIVKHSRKGLPIPRPDAGRDAWLAAAMSRRAVIALGLVLGGVLATLVVLSRHDTAAEYAKAARKWGSGLAAGVPSLSTGPAPAPGQPPPGSVALPPLALGPTAPATPSGGTLSPPEMGAAPAPPAAVPALPAVGAGSAGNAVPEVNPDAVPPGTPVPIMVAHPKEWEQNWPGFRGPGGVGIAATSDAPTRWDGAQGEGILWQASVPLPGWNSPVVWGDRVFLSGADQHRREVYCFDAHRGTLLWRKTVPSPPDMGEINVADDTGYAPSTMVADGRRACAMFVNGDVACFDFAGKLLWLRRLGVPDNSYGHASSLAMYGNGVIIQFDQGSSAEDGKSALLALDAATGKTVWQVKRPVPNSWSTPIIIRAGNREQIITCANPWVIAYDPRSGSELWRAECLGGEVAPSPTFGSGYVLACNLGASLTAIRPDGTGDVTRTAVAWSSSENLPDIVSPLCNGELIFLTTSEGMVTCLEARMGKKVWEHSFETPVRASPTLVGNRVYLMDTKGTMHIFEAGRAFKEMGTAALGEEAHASPAFVHGRIYIRGRQHLYCVGSR
;
A
#
# COMPACT_ATOMS: atom_id res chain seq x y z
N MET A 1 -73.36 31.25 67.32
CA MET A 1 -73.11 29.85 66.85
C MET A 1 -72.27 29.93 65.60
N SER A 2 -71.14 29.23 65.56
CA SER A 2 -70.15 29.31 64.48
C SER A 2 -70.66 28.64 63.20
N ARG A 3 -70.32 29.19 62.03
CA ARG A 3 -70.40 28.49 60.75
C ARG A 3 -68.98 28.08 60.35
N ASP A 4 -68.72 26.79 60.27
CA ASP A 4 -67.55 26.27 59.57
C ASP A 4 -67.62 26.63 58.09
N SER A 5 -66.50 27.15 57.56
CA SER A 5 -66.27 27.23 56.12
C SER A 5 -64.88 26.68 55.82
N GLN A 6 -64.86 25.53 55.14
CA GLN A 6 -63.71 24.89 54.54
C GLN A 6 -62.75 25.91 53.88
N ARG A 7 -61.45 25.77 54.13
CA ARG A 7 -60.39 26.24 53.23
C ARG A 7 -59.51 25.06 52.87
N GLU A 8 -59.75 24.50 51.70
CA GLU A 8 -58.87 23.53 51.08
C GLU A 8 -57.47 24.13 50.87
N VAL A 9 -56.43 23.33 51.10
CA VAL A 9 -55.06 23.69 50.75
C VAL A 9 -54.87 23.44 49.27
N GLY A 10 -54.77 24.52 48.49
CA GLY A 10 -54.60 24.45 47.03
C GLY A 10 -53.31 23.77 46.58
N PRO A 11 -53.24 23.30 45.32
CA PRO A 11 -52.10 22.56 44.79
C PRO A 11 -50.85 23.45 44.67
N GLY A 12 -49.68 22.82 44.79
CA GLY A 12 -48.39 23.50 44.78
C GLY A 12 -48.07 24.26 43.48
N GLU A 13 -47.18 25.25 43.60
CA GLU A 13 -46.74 26.09 42.48
C GLU A 13 -46.24 25.26 41.27
N PRO A 14 -46.48 25.73 40.03
CA PRO A 14 -46.04 25.02 38.85
C PRO A 14 -44.50 24.97 38.75
N GLU A 15 -43.92 23.77 38.78
CA GLU A 15 -42.49 23.56 38.47
C GLU A 15 -42.14 24.26 37.14
N SER A 16 -41.09 25.09 37.15
CA SER A 16 -40.72 25.87 35.96
C SER A 16 -40.52 24.98 34.73
N ALA A 17 -40.94 25.46 33.55
CA ALA A 17 -40.84 24.69 32.31
C ALA A 17 -39.40 24.21 32.04
N TRP A 18 -38.41 25.02 32.40
CA TRP A 18 -36.99 24.70 32.33
C TRP A 18 -36.57 23.56 33.27
N TYR A 19 -37.09 23.51 34.49
CA TYR A 19 -36.83 22.40 35.42
C TYR A 19 -37.44 21.10 34.90
N GLN A 20 -38.68 21.12 34.41
CA GLN A 20 -39.32 19.93 33.83
C GLN A 20 -38.60 19.44 32.58
N ALA A 21 -38.16 20.35 31.70
CA ALA A 21 -37.37 20.02 30.52
C ALA A 21 -36.02 19.38 30.92
N ALA A 22 -35.24 20.03 31.77
CA ALA A 22 -33.94 19.52 32.23
C ALA A 22 -34.06 18.16 32.94
N ARG A 23 -35.11 17.95 33.74
CA ARG A 23 -35.38 16.65 34.40
C ARG A 23 -35.68 15.54 33.39
N ARG A 24 -36.42 15.83 32.32
CA ARG A 24 -36.69 14.88 31.22
C ARG A 24 -35.42 14.59 30.42
N THR A 25 -34.63 15.63 30.08
CA THR A 25 -33.35 15.48 29.38
C THR A 25 -32.37 14.62 30.16
N ALA A 26 -32.25 14.83 31.48
CA ALA A 26 -31.42 13.98 32.35
C ALA A 26 -31.87 12.51 32.33
N ALA A 27 -33.18 12.25 32.41
CA ALA A 27 -33.70 10.88 32.35
C ALA A 27 -33.41 10.19 31.00
N VAL A 28 -33.59 10.90 29.88
CA VAL A 28 -33.30 10.38 28.53
C VAL A 28 -31.80 10.14 28.34
N ALA A 29 -30.95 11.09 28.75
CA ALA A 29 -29.50 10.95 28.67
C ALA A 29 -28.96 9.77 29.49
N ALA A 30 -29.53 9.52 30.69
CA ALA A 30 -29.17 8.37 31.51
C ALA A 30 -29.53 7.04 30.83
N VAL A 31 -30.74 6.91 30.27
CA VAL A 31 -31.16 5.71 29.52
C VAL A 31 -30.29 5.50 28.28
N PHE A 32 -29.98 6.56 27.54
CA PHE A 32 -29.08 6.52 26.39
C PHE A 32 -27.68 6.02 26.77
N CYS A 33 -27.07 6.53 27.85
CA CYS A 33 -25.77 6.07 28.34
C CYS A 33 -25.79 4.58 28.71
N ILE A 34 -26.86 4.10 29.36
CA ILE A 34 -27.02 2.68 29.70
C ILE A 34 -27.09 1.82 28.43
N ILE A 35 -27.86 2.23 27.41
CA ILE A 35 -27.95 1.50 26.14
C ILE A 35 -26.59 1.43 25.44
N VAL A 36 -25.88 2.56 25.31
CA VAL A 36 -24.53 2.59 24.69
C VAL A 36 -23.54 1.73 25.47
N PHE A 37 -23.57 1.77 26.81
CA PHE A 37 -22.73 0.93 27.66
C PHE A 37 -23.04 -0.57 27.49
N VAL A 38 -24.32 -0.95 27.42
CA VAL A 38 -24.72 -2.34 27.16
C VAL A 38 -24.28 -2.81 25.77
N LEU A 39 -24.38 -1.95 24.75
CA LEU A 39 -23.91 -2.26 23.39
C LEU A 39 -22.38 -2.41 23.34
N LEU A 40 -21.62 -1.56 24.03
CA LEU A 40 -20.17 -1.69 24.17
C LEU A 40 -19.77 -2.99 24.90
N MET A 41 -20.47 -3.31 26.00
CA MET A 41 -20.27 -4.56 26.74
C MET A 41 -20.63 -5.80 25.90
N ALA A 42 -21.71 -5.74 25.11
CA ALA A 42 -22.10 -6.79 24.19
C ALA A 42 -21.08 -6.96 23.06
N ASN A 43 -20.56 -5.87 22.47
CA ASN A 43 -19.50 -5.92 21.47
C ASN A 43 -18.18 -6.47 22.05
N GLY A 44 -17.82 -6.08 23.28
CA GLY A 44 -16.65 -6.61 23.98
C GLY A 44 -16.79 -8.08 24.36
N ALA A 45 -17.98 -8.52 24.76
CA ALA A 45 -18.27 -9.94 25.00
C ALA A 45 -18.26 -10.74 23.69
N ALA A 46 -18.90 -10.23 22.63
CA ALA A 46 -18.87 -10.82 21.30
C ALA A 46 -17.44 -10.93 20.76
N SER A 47 -16.60 -9.91 20.94
CA SER A 47 -15.18 -9.94 20.53
C SER A 47 -14.31 -10.89 21.36
N ARG A 48 -14.74 -11.27 22.58
CA ARG A 48 -14.08 -12.30 23.41
C ARG A 48 -14.59 -13.71 23.12
N MET A 49 -15.85 -13.86 22.70
CA MET A 49 -16.45 -15.15 22.34
C MET A 49 -16.14 -15.53 20.88
N ALA A 50 -16.05 -14.53 20.01
CA ALA A 50 -15.46 -14.60 18.68
C ALA A 50 -14.02 -14.07 18.74
N ASP A 51 -13.23 -14.57 19.70
CA ASP A 51 -11.76 -14.45 19.64
C ASP A 51 -11.33 -15.12 18.32
N PRO A 52 -10.81 -14.36 17.34
CA PRO A 52 -10.54 -14.88 16.00
C PRO A 52 -9.39 -15.90 16.00
N LEU A 53 -8.64 -15.97 17.10
CA LEU A 53 -7.82 -17.12 17.42
C LEU A 53 -8.71 -18.29 17.85
N HIS A 54 -9.34 -18.94 16.87
CA HIS A 54 -9.57 -20.37 16.96
C HIS A 54 -8.26 -21.08 16.55
N PRO A 55 -7.34 -21.39 17.50
CA PRO A 55 -6.16 -22.19 17.18
C PRO A 55 -6.60 -23.48 16.51
N ALA A 56 -7.67 -24.13 16.99
CA ALA A 56 -8.18 -25.37 16.40
C ALA A 56 -8.39 -25.33 14.87
N ARG A 57 -9.03 -24.31 14.29
CA ARG A 57 -9.31 -24.28 12.84
C ARG A 57 -8.13 -23.77 12.02
N ILE A 58 -7.50 -22.66 12.42
CA ILE A 58 -6.35 -22.12 11.68
C ILE A 58 -5.13 -23.03 11.83
N GLN A 59 -4.88 -23.62 13.00
CA GLN A 59 -3.83 -24.63 13.16
C GLN A 59 -4.19 -25.94 12.47
N ALA A 60 -5.45 -26.39 12.42
CA ALA A 60 -5.80 -27.57 11.61
C ALA A 60 -5.44 -27.33 10.13
N LEU A 61 -5.84 -26.17 9.57
CA LEU A 61 -5.47 -25.78 8.20
C LEU A 61 -3.96 -25.61 8.02
N LEU A 62 -3.22 -25.04 8.98
CA LEU A 62 -1.76 -24.94 8.90
C LEU A 62 -1.05 -26.31 9.03
N ILE A 63 -1.58 -27.24 9.84
CA ILE A 63 -1.10 -28.62 9.95
C ILE A 63 -1.38 -29.39 8.66
N GLU A 64 -2.52 -29.14 8.01
CA GLU A 64 -2.89 -29.73 6.73
C GLU A 64 -2.06 -29.15 5.58
N LEU A 65 -1.82 -27.82 5.57
CA LEU A 65 -0.90 -27.15 4.65
C LEU A 65 0.54 -27.64 4.82
N ASN A 66 0.99 -27.93 6.04
CA ASN A 66 2.32 -28.46 6.29
C ASN A 66 2.47 -29.92 5.78
N LYS A 67 1.37 -30.66 5.60
CA LYS A 67 1.37 -31.97 4.94
C LYS A 67 1.31 -31.84 3.42
N ASN A 68 0.55 -30.87 2.89
CA ASN A 68 0.33 -30.63 1.47
C ASN A 68 0.69 -29.17 1.10
N SER A 69 1.97 -28.82 1.10
CA SER A 69 2.45 -27.43 0.92
C SER A 69 2.18 -26.83 -0.47
N THR A 70 1.74 -27.64 -1.42
CA THR A 70 1.33 -27.25 -2.79
C THR A 70 -0.18 -27.05 -2.95
N ASP A 71 -1.00 -27.24 -1.91
CA ASP A 71 -2.46 -27.05 -2.01
C ASP A 71 -2.84 -25.56 -1.99
N GLU A 72 -3.04 -24.99 -3.19
CA GLU A 72 -3.46 -23.60 -3.37
C GLU A 72 -4.87 -23.31 -2.86
N ARG A 73 -5.78 -24.29 -2.83
CA ARG A 73 -7.13 -24.10 -2.28
C ARG A 73 -7.03 -23.84 -0.78
N LEU A 74 -6.17 -24.59 -0.10
CA LEU A 74 -5.99 -24.49 1.35
C LEU A 74 -5.27 -23.18 1.74
N LYS A 75 -4.29 -22.73 0.94
CA LYS A 75 -3.70 -21.38 1.06
C LYS A 75 -4.74 -20.26 0.86
N GLN A 76 -5.62 -20.39 -0.13
CA GLN A 76 -6.69 -19.42 -0.38
C GLN A 76 -7.71 -19.38 0.77
N GLU A 77 -8.08 -20.52 1.37
CA GLU A 77 -8.96 -20.54 2.55
C GLU A 77 -8.30 -19.85 3.76
N ILE A 78 -7.02 -20.12 4.02
CA ILE A 78 -6.25 -19.43 5.08
C ILE A 78 -6.20 -17.91 4.84
N ARG A 79 -5.88 -17.46 3.63
CA ARG A 79 -5.83 -16.02 3.28
C ARG A 79 -7.21 -15.35 3.42
N ARG A 80 -8.29 -16.04 3.00
CA ARG A 80 -9.66 -15.54 3.13
C ARG A 80 -10.08 -15.41 4.60
N LEU A 81 -9.70 -16.36 5.43
CA LEU A 81 -9.95 -16.32 6.88
C LEU A 81 -9.16 -15.18 7.54
N ASP A 82 -7.88 -14.99 7.21
CA ASP A 82 -7.08 -13.86 7.74
C ASP A 82 -7.69 -12.50 7.35
N ALA A 83 -8.04 -12.32 6.08
CA ALA A 83 -8.68 -11.09 5.59
C ALA A 83 -10.08 -10.84 6.20
N GLN A 84 -10.80 -11.90 6.59
CA GLN A 84 -12.05 -11.75 7.34
C GLN A 84 -11.76 -11.32 8.79
N VAL A 85 -10.84 -12.01 9.48
CA VAL A 85 -10.40 -11.69 10.85
C VAL A 85 -9.94 -10.25 10.99
N ARG A 86 -9.10 -9.75 10.06
CA ARG A 86 -8.66 -8.35 10.08
C ARG A 86 -9.83 -7.37 9.96
N ARG A 87 -10.77 -7.61 9.04
CA ARG A 87 -11.94 -6.75 8.84
C ARG A 87 -12.87 -6.74 10.06
N ASP A 88 -13.13 -7.91 10.65
CA ASP A 88 -13.97 -8.03 11.84
C ASP A 88 -13.31 -7.37 13.07
N TYR A 89 -11.98 -7.49 13.20
CA TYR A 89 -11.19 -6.79 14.22
C TYR A 89 -11.29 -5.26 14.08
N PHE A 90 -10.94 -4.70 12.92
CA PHE A 90 -10.99 -3.25 12.69
C PHE A 90 -12.41 -2.69 12.84
N ARG A 91 -13.44 -3.43 12.41
CA ARG A 91 -14.84 -3.07 12.61
C ARG A 91 -15.23 -3.01 14.08
N SER A 92 -14.80 -3.99 14.89
CA SER A 92 -15.04 -3.99 16.34
C SER A 92 -14.30 -2.84 17.04
N GLN A 93 -13.06 -2.56 16.65
CA GLN A 93 -12.26 -1.45 17.18
C GLN A 93 -12.88 -0.08 16.85
N ALA A 94 -13.34 0.13 15.61
CA ALA A 94 -14.04 1.34 15.19
C ALA A 94 -15.37 1.52 15.96
N PHE A 95 -16.15 0.45 16.11
CA PHE A 95 -17.40 0.46 16.89
C PHE A 95 -17.16 0.81 18.37
N ALA A 96 -16.13 0.22 18.99
CA ALA A 96 -15.78 0.50 20.38
C ALA A 96 -15.36 1.97 20.59
N THR A 97 -14.55 2.51 19.66
CA THR A 97 -14.07 3.90 19.70
C THR A 97 -15.21 4.90 19.51
N GLN A 98 -16.08 4.69 18.52
CA GLN A 98 -17.25 5.54 18.27
C GLN A 98 -18.26 5.48 19.43
N GLY A 99 -18.52 4.28 19.96
CA GLY A 99 -19.39 4.10 21.12
C GLY A 99 -18.86 4.77 22.40
N LEU A 100 -17.54 4.81 22.59
CA LEU A 100 -16.92 5.54 23.71
C LEU A 100 -17.17 7.05 23.61
N TYR A 101 -16.98 7.67 22.44
CA TYR A 101 -17.28 9.10 22.25
C TYR A 101 -18.77 9.41 22.48
N LEU A 102 -19.68 8.54 22.01
CA LEU A 102 -21.12 8.67 22.27
C LEU A 102 -21.45 8.56 23.77
N LEU A 103 -20.80 7.64 24.49
CA LEU A 103 -20.98 7.49 25.94
C LEU A 103 -20.49 8.73 26.70
N LEU A 104 -19.30 9.26 26.37
CA LEU A 104 -18.75 10.46 26.99
C LEU A 104 -19.62 11.69 26.73
N ALA A 105 -20.11 11.87 25.50
CA ALA A 105 -21.04 12.94 25.15
C ALA A 105 -22.38 12.81 25.90
N GLY A 106 -22.94 11.60 25.99
CA GLY A 106 -24.15 11.33 26.76
C GLY A 106 -23.99 11.65 28.25
N VAL A 107 -22.85 11.27 28.86
CA VAL A 107 -22.54 11.59 30.26
C VAL A 107 -22.40 13.11 30.46
N ALA A 108 -21.77 13.83 29.54
CA ALA A 108 -21.66 15.29 29.60
C ALA A 108 -23.05 15.97 29.57
N VAL A 109 -23.95 15.53 28.67
CA VAL A 109 -25.34 16.01 28.60
C VAL A 109 -26.11 15.69 29.89
N TYR A 110 -25.93 14.48 30.45
CA TYR A 110 -26.55 14.08 31.71
C TYR A 110 -26.11 14.96 32.89
N LEU A 111 -24.81 15.20 33.04
CA LEU A 111 -24.25 16.04 34.10
C LEU A 111 -24.70 17.51 33.96
N LEU A 112 -24.71 18.05 32.74
CA LEU A 112 -25.19 19.40 32.47
C LEU A 112 -26.68 19.56 32.82
N ALA A 113 -27.52 18.60 32.45
CA ALA A 113 -28.93 18.59 32.78
C ALA A 113 -29.16 18.50 34.31
N LEU A 114 -28.37 17.70 35.03
CA LEU A 114 -28.42 17.63 36.49
C LEU A 114 -28.02 18.95 37.16
N GLU A 115 -26.98 19.64 36.68
CA GLU A 115 -26.57 20.92 37.27
C GLU A 115 -27.64 22.01 37.05
N ILE A 116 -28.32 22.02 35.89
CA ILE A 116 -29.49 22.90 35.64
C ILE A 116 -30.65 22.59 36.59
N VAL A 117 -30.97 21.30 36.80
CA VAL A 117 -32.00 20.86 37.77
C VAL A 117 -31.66 21.29 39.20
N LYS A 118 -30.38 21.21 39.59
CA LYS A 118 -29.87 21.61 40.90
C LYS A 118 -29.88 23.13 41.08
N HIS A 119 -29.47 23.90 40.08
CA HIS A 119 -29.49 25.37 40.15
C HIS A 119 -30.91 25.92 40.24
N SER A 120 -31.86 25.27 39.56
CA SER A 120 -33.30 25.58 39.60
C SER A 120 -33.99 25.23 40.91
N ARG A 121 -33.30 24.60 41.88
CA ARG A 121 -33.85 24.15 43.17
C ARG A 121 -33.56 25.06 44.37
N LYS A 122 -33.02 26.27 44.16
CA LYS A 122 -32.78 27.26 45.23
C LYS A 122 -34.09 27.89 45.73
N GLY A 123 -34.83 27.14 46.54
CA GLY A 123 -35.92 27.68 47.37
C GLY A 123 -35.38 28.53 48.54
N LEU A 124 -36.14 29.54 48.95
CA LEU A 124 -35.79 30.44 50.05
C LEU A 124 -35.62 29.69 51.39
N PRO A 125 -34.71 30.14 52.28
CA PRO A 125 -34.47 29.48 53.56
C PRO A 125 -35.66 29.68 54.51
N ILE A 126 -36.36 28.58 54.82
CA ILE A 126 -37.38 28.53 55.87
C ILE A 126 -36.79 27.76 57.06
N PRO A 127 -36.75 28.33 58.29
CA PRO A 127 -36.31 27.60 59.46
C PRO A 127 -37.38 26.59 59.89
N ARG A 128 -37.00 25.32 60.02
CA ARG A 128 -37.77 24.29 60.72
C ARG A 128 -36.84 23.46 61.63
N PRO A 129 -37.35 22.96 62.77
CA PRO A 129 -36.58 22.10 63.67
C PRO A 129 -36.47 20.66 63.11
N ASP A 130 -35.89 19.76 63.92
CA ASP A 130 -35.81 18.30 63.72
C ASP A 130 -34.55 17.76 62.97
N ALA A 131 -33.37 17.99 63.55
CA ALA A 131 -32.06 17.54 63.02
C ALA A 131 -31.82 16.00 62.93
N GLY A 132 -32.88 15.17 63.01
CA GLY A 132 -32.80 13.71 63.03
C GLY A 132 -33.13 13.00 61.70
N ARG A 133 -34.07 13.53 60.89
CA ARG A 133 -34.52 12.87 59.65
C ARG A 133 -33.70 13.25 58.42
N ASP A 134 -33.23 14.49 58.35
CA ASP A 134 -32.52 15.00 57.17
C ASP A 134 -31.13 14.37 56.99
N ALA A 135 -30.47 13.98 58.10
CA ALA A 135 -29.21 13.23 58.04
C ALA A 135 -29.38 11.88 57.29
N TRP A 136 -30.52 11.20 57.44
CA TRP A 136 -30.80 9.94 56.75
C TRP A 136 -31.09 10.15 55.26
N LEU A 137 -31.86 11.19 54.89
CA LEU A 137 -32.14 11.53 53.50
C LEU A 137 -30.89 12.05 52.77
N ALA A 138 -30.08 12.88 53.42
CA ALA A 138 -28.78 13.31 52.89
C ALA A 138 -27.83 12.12 52.72
N ALA A 139 -27.76 11.20 53.69
CA ALA A 139 -26.98 9.97 53.58
C ALA A 139 -27.50 8.99 52.53
N ALA A 140 -28.80 9.00 52.20
CA ALA A 140 -29.37 8.19 51.13
C ALA A 140 -29.08 8.79 49.74
N MET A 141 -29.15 10.12 49.60
CA MET A 141 -28.78 10.82 48.36
C MET A 141 -27.27 10.74 48.09
N SER A 142 -26.42 10.88 49.12
CA SER A 142 -24.97 10.71 48.96
C SER A 142 -24.60 9.28 48.57
N ARG A 143 -25.22 8.25 49.17
CA ARG A 143 -25.05 6.85 48.72
C ARG A 143 -25.41 6.67 47.24
N ARG A 144 -26.54 7.22 46.78
CA ARG A 144 -26.95 7.13 45.37
C ARG A 144 -25.98 7.86 44.43
N ALA A 145 -25.47 9.03 44.83
CA ALA A 145 -24.46 9.77 44.07
C ALA A 145 -23.10 9.03 44.01
N VAL A 146 -22.66 8.42 45.13
CA VAL A 146 -21.43 7.60 45.19
C VAL A 146 -21.57 6.33 44.36
N ILE A 147 -22.73 5.67 44.35
CA ILE A 147 -22.99 4.51 43.48
C ILE A 147 -22.97 4.92 42.00
N ALA A 148 -23.59 6.05 41.63
CA ALA A 148 -23.55 6.55 40.26
C ALA A 148 -22.12 6.93 39.82
N LEU A 149 -21.35 7.62 40.67
CA LEU A 149 -19.96 7.96 40.39
C LEU A 149 -19.07 6.70 40.32
N GLY A 150 -19.32 5.69 41.17
CA GLY A 150 -18.65 4.40 41.14
C GLY A 150 -18.96 3.58 39.89
N LEU A 151 -20.18 3.66 39.35
CA LEU A 151 -20.55 3.05 38.06
C LEU A 151 -19.90 3.76 36.88
N VAL A 152 -19.82 5.09 36.89
CA VAL A 152 -19.11 5.86 35.85
C VAL A 152 -17.60 5.57 35.90
N LEU A 153 -16.97 5.70 37.07
CA LEU A 153 -15.56 5.37 37.26
C LEU A 153 -15.26 3.90 36.96
N GLY A 154 -16.12 2.97 37.39
CA GLY A 154 -16.00 1.55 37.08
C GLY A 154 -16.14 1.24 35.59
N GLY A 155 -17.04 1.93 34.89
CA GLY A 155 -17.17 1.85 33.44
C GLY A 155 -15.94 2.40 32.71
N VAL A 156 -15.41 3.55 33.13
CA VAL A 156 -14.16 4.10 32.59
C VAL A 156 -12.97 3.17 32.89
N LEU A 157 -12.85 2.62 34.10
CA LEU A 157 -11.76 1.73 34.47
C LEU A 157 -11.84 0.38 33.73
N ALA A 158 -13.04 -0.20 33.60
CA ALA A 158 -13.24 -1.42 32.82
C ALA A 158 -12.94 -1.20 31.33
N THR A 159 -13.29 -0.02 30.79
CA THR A 159 -12.96 0.37 29.41
C THR A 159 -11.45 0.58 29.24
N LEU A 160 -10.79 1.25 30.20
CA LEU A 160 -9.33 1.39 30.21
C LEU A 160 -8.62 0.03 30.34
N VAL A 161 -9.20 -0.95 31.05
CA VAL A 161 -8.68 -2.33 31.15
C VAL A 161 -8.93 -3.15 29.87
N VAL A 162 -9.99 -2.85 29.11
CA VAL A 162 -10.18 -3.41 27.76
C VAL A 162 -9.16 -2.80 26.80
N LEU A 163 -9.01 -1.47 26.79
CA LEU A 163 -8.08 -0.76 25.92
C LEU A 163 -6.60 -1.08 26.24
N SER A 164 -6.21 -1.16 27.52
CA SER A 164 -4.83 -1.49 27.92
C SER A 164 -4.47 -2.98 27.77
N ARG A 165 -5.45 -3.86 27.54
CA ARG A 165 -5.21 -5.24 27.13
C ARG A 165 -5.04 -5.41 25.62
N HIS A 166 -5.15 -4.32 24.83
CA HIS A 166 -4.93 -4.33 23.38
C HIS A 166 -3.48 -4.05 22.94
N ASP A 167 -2.51 -4.19 23.85
CA ASP A 167 -1.12 -4.58 23.51
C ASP A 167 -1.02 -5.98 22.87
N THR A 168 -2.13 -6.52 22.37
CA THR A 168 -2.22 -7.69 21.50
C THR A 168 -1.27 -7.59 20.31
N ALA A 169 -0.93 -6.41 19.78
CA ALA A 169 0.12 -6.29 18.74
C ALA A 169 1.51 -6.71 19.27
N ALA A 170 1.87 -6.32 20.50
CA ALA A 170 3.12 -6.72 21.13
C ALA A 170 3.12 -8.19 21.59
N GLU A 171 1.99 -8.70 22.08
CA GLU A 171 1.83 -10.13 22.39
C GLU A 171 1.81 -11.00 21.12
N TYR A 172 1.21 -10.56 20.03
CA TYR A 172 1.24 -11.25 18.73
C TYR A 172 2.65 -11.23 18.13
N ALA A 173 3.37 -10.10 18.23
CA ALA A 173 4.78 -10.02 17.84
C ALA A 173 5.69 -10.92 18.71
N LYS A 174 5.41 -11.07 20.01
CA LYS A 174 6.09 -12.05 20.87
C LYS A 174 5.71 -13.50 20.54
N ALA A 175 4.42 -13.77 20.28
CA ALA A 175 3.93 -15.10 19.93
C ALA A 175 4.48 -15.57 18.59
N ALA A 176 4.52 -14.69 17.58
CA ALA A 176 5.17 -14.94 16.29
C ALA A 176 6.67 -15.24 16.44
N ARG A 177 7.41 -14.46 17.25
CA ARG A 177 8.81 -14.77 17.60
C ARG A 177 8.94 -16.15 18.28
N LYS A 178 8.02 -16.47 19.20
CA LYS A 178 8.02 -17.75 19.93
C LYS A 178 7.71 -18.93 19.00
N TRP A 179 6.75 -18.80 18.09
CA TRP A 179 6.43 -19.81 17.07
C TRP A 179 7.58 -20.02 16.07
N GLY A 180 8.24 -18.95 15.64
CA GLY A 180 9.48 -19.04 14.84
C GLY A 180 10.60 -19.81 15.56
N SER A 181 10.79 -19.58 16.86
CA SER A 181 11.80 -20.30 17.65
C SER A 181 11.44 -21.76 17.98
N GLY A 182 10.15 -22.11 18.02
CA GLY A 182 9.67 -23.41 18.49
C GLY A 182 9.78 -24.55 17.47
N LEU A 183 9.82 -24.23 16.17
CA LEU A 183 9.92 -25.22 15.09
C LEU A 183 11.34 -25.76 14.87
N ALA A 184 12.37 -25.12 15.44
CA ALA A 184 13.77 -25.52 15.30
C ALA A 184 14.27 -26.47 16.41
N ALA A 185 13.51 -26.68 17.49
CA ALA A 185 13.99 -27.36 18.69
C ALA A 185 12.96 -28.39 19.22
N GLY A 186 12.82 -29.55 18.58
CA GLY A 186 11.89 -30.56 19.09
C GLY A 186 11.60 -31.84 18.31
N VAL A 187 12.51 -32.37 17.48
CA VAL A 187 12.37 -33.76 16.96
C VAL A 187 13.72 -34.48 17.01
N PRO A 188 13.86 -35.62 17.73
CA PRO A 188 15.08 -36.43 17.70
C PRO A 188 15.31 -37.04 16.31
N SER A 189 16.57 -37.05 15.87
CA SER A 189 16.98 -37.63 14.60
C SER A 189 16.73 -39.15 14.55
N LEU A 190 15.79 -39.60 13.71
CA LEU A 190 15.64 -41.01 13.34
C LEU A 190 16.27 -41.26 11.97
N SER A 191 17.44 -41.89 12.00
CA SER A 191 18.13 -42.44 10.84
C SER A 191 17.28 -43.54 10.18
N THR A 192 16.96 -43.40 8.90
CA THR A 192 16.60 -44.52 8.01
C THR A 192 17.31 -44.36 6.65
N GLY A 193 17.62 -45.50 6.02
CA GLY A 193 18.63 -45.62 4.95
C GLY A 193 18.19 -45.22 3.52
N PRO A 194 18.91 -45.71 2.49
CA PRO A 194 18.80 -45.20 1.12
C PRO A 194 17.46 -45.54 0.44
N ALA A 195 17.05 -44.66 -0.48
CA ALA A 195 15.74 -44.69 -1.13
C ALA A 195 15.54 -45.85 -2.13
N PRO A 196 14.29 -46.35 -2.28
CA PRO A 196 13.92 -47.29 -3.34
C PRO A 196 13.68 -46.59 -4.70
N ALA A 197 13.82 -47.36 -5.78
CA ALA A 197 13.65 -46.91 -7.17
C ALA A 197 12.17 -46.64 -7.56
N PRO A 198 11.89 -45.78 -8.56
CA PRO A 198 10.52 -45.39 -8.92
C PRO A 198 9.77 -46.48 -9.69
N GLY A 199 8.50 -46.76 -9.35
CA GLY A 199 7.69 -47.68 -10.16
C GLY A 199 6.35 -48.25 -9.66
N GLN A 200 5.76 -47.84 -8.52
CA GLN A 200 4.45 -48.38 -8.09
C GLN A 200 3.51 -47.31 -7.48
N PRO A 201 2.17 -47.41 -7.70
CA PRO A 201 1.17 -46.49 -7.15
C PRO A 201 0.70 -46.89 -5.73
N PRO A 202 0.21 -45.93 -4.92
CA PRO A 202 -0.30 -46.20 -3.58
C PRO A 202 -1.74 -46.78 -3.60
N PRO A 203 -2.12 -47.61 -2.61
CA PRO A 203 -3.47 -48.17 -2.51
C PRO A 203 -4.42 -47.29 -1.69
N GLY A 204 -5.71 -47.28 -2.07
CA GLY A 204 -6.83 -46.99 -1.15
C GLY A 204 -7.54 -45.64 -1.30
N SER A 205 -8.45 -45.53 -2.26
CA SER A 205 -9.52 -44.52 -2.26
C SER A 205 -10.88 -45.19 -2.43
N VAL A 206 -11.75 -45.09 -1.42
CA VAL A 206 -13.13 -45.60 -1.46
C VAL A 206 -14.02 -44.57 -2.18
N ALA A 207 -14.78 -45.02 -3.19
CA ALA A 207 -15.68 -44.18 -3.96
C ALA A 207 -17.13 -44.25 -3.46
N LEU A 208 -17.86 -43.13 -3.57
CA LEU A 208 -19.33 -43.08 -3.45
C LEU A 208 -19.95 -42.95 -4.87
N PRO A 209 -21.19 -43.45 -5.08
CA PRO A 209 -21.73 -43.70 -6.42
C PRO A 209 -22.39 -42.46 -7.08
N PRO A 210 -22.47 -42.41 -8.42
CA PRO A 210 -23.20 -41.39 -9.15
C PRO A 210 -24.70 -41.73 -9.31
N LEU A 211 -25.54 -40.70 -9.32
CA LEU A 211 -26.94 -40.78 -9.76
C LEU A 211 -27.04 -40.58 -11.27
N ALA A 212 -27.82 -41.42 -11.94
CA ALA A 212 -28.04 -41.39 -13.39
C ALA A 212 -29.42 -40.83 -13.75
N LEU A 213 -29.56 -40.30 -14.97
CA LEU A 213 -30.74 -40.40 -15.84
C LEU A 213 -30.35 -39.89 -17.25
N GLY A 214 -30.58 -40.71 -18.29
CA GLY A 214 -30.38 -40.37 -19.72
C GLY A 214 -31.73 -40.07 -20.41
N PRO A 215 -31.94 -40.41 -21.70
CA PRO A 215 -31.03 -40.85 -22.78
C PRO A 215 -30.93 -39.74 -23.88
N THR A 216 -30.55 -39.88 -25.16
CA THR A 216 -30.33 -41.02 -26.09
C THR A 216 -29.28 -40.63 -27.18
N ALA A 217 -29.09 -41.48 -28.21
CA ALA A 217 -28.26 -41.28 -29.40
C ALA A 217 -29.17 -41.34 -30.69
N PRO A 218 -28.71 -41.46 -31.98
CA PRO A 218 -27.42 -42.02 -32.46
C PRO A 218 -26.75 -41.43 -33.74
N ALA A 219 -25.58 -42.01 -34.04
CA ALA A 219 -25.01 -42.33 -35.38
C ALA A 219 -24.10 -41.34 -36.15
N THR A 220 -22.79 -41.58 -35.98
CA THR A 220 -21.69 -41.56 -37.00
C THR A 220 -21.97 -42.50 -38.20
N PRO A 221 -21.20 -42.55 -39.32
CA PRO A 221 -19.73 -42.39 -39.51
C PRO A 221 -19.35 -41.54 -40.77
N SER A 222 -18.13 -41.45 -41.35
CA SER A 222 -16.83 -42.17 -41.29
C SER A 222 -15.71 -41.14 -41.61
N GLY A 223 -14.45 -41.27 -41.18
CA GLY A 223 -13.46 -42.23 -41.70
C GLY A 223 -12.55 -41.58 -42.76
N GLY A 224 -11.26 -41.36 -42.47
CA GLY A 224 -10.35 -40.64 -43.38
C GLY A 224 -8.91 -40.48 -42.86
N THR A 225 -8.15 -41.58 -42.80
CA THR A 225 -6.71 -41.58 -42.49
C THR A 225 -5.86 -41.20 -43.71
N LEU A 226 -5.02 -40.17 -43.60
CA LEU A 226 -3.82 -40.01 -44.44
C LEU A 226 -2.63 -39.47 -43.63
N SER A 227 -1.48 -40.08 -43.85
CA SER A 227 -0.17 -39.74 -43.26
C SER A 227 0.53 -38.61 -44.04
N PRO A 228 1.58 -37.95 -43.49
CA PRO A 228 2.06 -36.66 -43.98
C PRO A 228 3.15 -36.76 -45.07
N PRO A 229 3.32 -35.73 -45.91
CA PRO A 229 4.51 -35.54 -46.73
C PRO A 229 5.53 -34.59 -46.08
N GLU A 230 6.71 -35.16 -45.79
CA GLU A 230 8.08 -34.67 -46.04
C GLU A 230 8.52 -33.20 -45.83
N MET A 231 9.74 -33.08 -45.31
CA MET A 231 10.43 -31.82 -45.03
C MET A 231 11.04 -31.18 -46.28
N GLY A 232 10.83 -29.87 -46.45
CA GLY A 232 11.59 -29.01 -47.37
C GLY A 232 12.82 -28.39 -46.69
N ALA A 233 13.94 -28.30 -47.40
CA ALA A 233 15.25 -27.97 -46.84
C ALA A 233 15.47 -26.48 -46.46
N ALA A 234 16.35 -26.26 -45.48
CA ALA A 234 16.78 -24.93 -45.03
C ALA A 234 17.90 -24.34 -45.92
N PRO A 235 17.90 -23.02 -46.22
CA PRO A 235 19.00 -22.34 -46.89
C PRO A 235 20.15 -21.97 -45.94
N ALA A 236 21.37 -21.94 -46.48
CA ALA A 236 22.63 -21.76 -45.74
C ALA A 236 22.91 -20.29 -45.31
N PRO A 237 23.72 -20.06 -44.25
CA PRO A 237 24.03 -18.72 -43.74
C PRO A 237 25.09 -17.96 -44.58
N PRO A 238 25.04 -16.62 -44.65
CA PRO A 238 26.05 -15.81 -45.30
C PRO A 238 27.35 -15.66 -44.47
N ALA A 239 28.43 -15.31 -45.16
CA ALA A 239 29.81 -15.44 -44.69
C ALA A 239 30.30 -14.37 -43.69
N ALA A 240 31.44 -14.67 -43.06
CA ALA A 240 32.09 -13.87 -42.02
C ALA A 240 32.72 -12.55 -42.51
N VAL A 241 32.79 -11.57 -41.60
CA VAL A 241 33.48 -10.27 -41.76
C VAL A 241 34.90 -10.38 -41.18
N PRO A 242 35.95 -9.86 -41.84
CA PRO A 242 37.34 -10.01 -41.38
C PRO A 242 37.72 -9.09 -40.22
N ALA A 243 38.70 -9.53 -39.42
CA ALA A 243 39.19 -8.83 -38.24
C ALA A 243 40.13 -7.64 -38.57
N LEU A 244 40.14 -6.63 -37.70
CA LEU A 244 41.10 -5.53 -37.70
C LEU A 244 42.38 -5.90 -36.91
N PRO A 245 43.55 -5.35 -37.27
CA PRO A 245 44.84 -5.82 -36.76
C PRO A 245 45.18 -5.34 -35.34
N ALA A 246 45.99 -6.12 -34.64
CA ALA A 246 46.56 -5.78 -33.35
C ALA A 246 47.66 -4.70 -33.47
N VAL A 247 47.75 -3.82 -32.47
CA VAL A 247 48.87 -2.88 -32.30
C VAL A 247 49.74 -3.35 -31.13
N GLY A 248 51.05 -3.33 -31.32
CA GLY A 248 52.01 -4.07 -30.50
C GLY A 248 52.25 -3.53 -29.10
N ALA A 249 52.69 -4.43 -28.22
CA ALA A 249 53.31 -4.08 -26.95
C ALA A 249 54.70 -3.47 -27.17
N GLY A 250 55.01 -2.39 -26.47
CA GLY A 250 56.34 -1.79 -26.35
C GLY A 250 56.64 -1.49 -24.88
N SER A 251 57.82 -1.87 -24.40
CA SER A 251 58.14 -1.93 -22.97
C SER A 251 59.22 -0.92 -22.53
N ALA A 252 59.28 -0.74 -21.20
CA ALA A 252 60.37 -0.17 -20.39
C ALA A 252 60.45 1.36 -20.22
N GLY A 253 60.55 1.77 -18.96
CA GLY A 253 60.75 3.17 -18.54
C GLY A 253 60.36 3.43 -17.08
N ASN A 254 61.08 2.86 -16.11
CA ASN A 254 60.83 3.11 -14.68
C ASN A 254 61.20 4.54 -14.28
N ALA A 255 60.19 5.37 -13.98
CA ALA A 255 60.30 6.49 -13.05
C ALA A 255 58.89 6.86 -12.56
N VAL A 256 58.66 6.85 -11.23
CA VAL A 256 57.45 7.43 -10.64
C VAL A 256 57.78 8.87 -10.26
N PRO A 257 57.19 9.89 -10.91
CA PRO A 257 57.29 11.26 -10.43
C PRO A 257 56.35 11.46 -9.25
N GLU A 258 56.86 12.05 -8.18
CA GLU A 258 56.07 12.44 -7.01
C GLU A 258 55.07 13.54 -7.42
N VAL A 259 53.76 13.23 -7.35
CA VAL A 259 52.71 14.14 -7.80
C VAL A 259 52.43 15.19 -6.74
N ASN A 260 52.89 16.42 -7.00
CA ASN A 260 52.49 17.61 -6.25
C ASN A 260 50.96 17.83 -6.40
N PRO A 261 50.17 17.85 -5.31
CA PRO A 261 48.70 17.91 -5.38
C PRO A 261 48.14 19.25 -5.89
N ASP A 262 48.92 20.33 -5.90
CA ASP A 262 48.43 21.69 -6.20
C ASP A 262 48.61 22.14 -7.68
N ALA A 263 48.80 21.20 -8.61
CA ALA A 263 49.06 21.49 -10.02
C ALA A 263 48.07 20.83 -11.00
N VAL A 264 46.76 20.97 -10.75
CA VAL A 264 45.71 20.67 -11.75
C VAL A 264 45.11 21.98 -12.25
N PRO A 265 45.29 22.35 -13.54
CA PRO A 265 44.64 23.54 -14.09
C PRO A 265 43.12 23.34 -14.09
N PRO A 266 42.31 24.40 -13.89
CA PRO A 266 40.85 24.27 -13.83
C PRO A 266 40.31 23.72 -15.15
N GLY A 267 39.91 22.45 -15.12
CA GLY A 267 39.31 21.78 -16.26
C GLY A 267 38.04 22.51 -16.69
N THR A 268 37.90 22.74 -17.99
CA THR A 268 36.72 23.37 -18.59
C THR A 268 35.46 22.68 -18.05
N PRO A 269 34.48 23.41 -17.48
CA PRO A 269 33.32 22.78 -16.89
C PRO A 269 32.55 22.03 -17.97
N VAL A 270 32.57 20.69 -17.91
CA VAL A 270 31.70 19.85 -18.73
C VAL A 270 30.27 20.25 -18.37
N PRO A 271 29.46 20.74 -19.33
CA PRO A 271 28.11 21.20 -19.00
C PRO A 271 27.32 20.06 -18.37
N ILE A 272 26.74 20.32 -17.20
CA ILE A 272 25.86 19.38 -16.51
C ILE A 272 24.55 19.34 -17.31
N MET A 273 24.55 18.54 -18.37
CA MET A 273 23.38 18.30 -19.20
C MET A 273 22.41 17.43 -18.40
N VAL A 274 21.48 18.11 -17.74
CA VAL A 274 20.25 17.54 -17.17
C VAL A 274 19.27 17.40 -18.32
N ALA A 275 18.62 16.24 -18.45
CA ALA A 275 17.59 16.01 -19.45
C ALA A 275 16.48 17.07 -19.35
N HIS A 276 16.12 17.68 -20.48
CA HIS A 276 15.13 18.76 -20.55
C HIS A 276 13.72 18.21 -20.24
N PRO A 277 12.76 18.95 -19.65
CA PRO A 277 11.44 18.40 -19.29
C PRO A 277 10.74 17.60 -20.41
N LYS A 278 10.82 18.08 -21.66
CA LYS A 278 10.32 17.38 -22.86
C LYS A 278 10.98 16.01 -23.12
N GLU A 279 12.24 15.84 -22.75
CA GLU A 279 12.95 14.56 -22.84
C GLU A 279 12.47 13.58 -21.75
N TRP A 280 12.15 14.06 -20.55
CA TRP A 280 11.51 13.23 -19.52
C TRP A 280 10.15 12.73 -19.99
N GLU A 281 9.34 13.59 -20.60
CA GLU A 281 8.01 13.27 -21.14
C GLU A 281 8.04 12.24 -22.28
N GLN A 282 9.13 12.18 -23.06
CA GLN A 282 9.31 11.21 -24.15
C GLN A 282 9.73 9.81 -23.67
N ASN A 283 10.04 9.66 -22.39
CA ASN A 283 10.57 8.44 -21.79
C ASN A 283 9.67 7.94 -20.65
N TRP A 284 10.03 6.79 -20.06
CA TRP A 284 9.37 6.26 -18.86
C TRP A 284 10.38 6.13 -17.72
N PRO A 285 10.76 7.25 -17.08
CA PRO A 285 11.99 7.37 -16.30
C PRO A 285 11.93 6.76 -14.89
N GLY A 286 10.78 6.27 -14.44
CA GLY A 286 10.57 5.75 -13.09
C GLY A 286 9.17 5.15 -12.90
N PHE A 287 8.80 4.88 -11.64
CA PHE A 287 7.46 4.37 -11.30
C PHE A 287 6.37 5.29 -11.85
N ARG A 288 5.39 4.72 -12.57
CA ARG A 288 4.28 5.46 -13.20
C ARG A 288 4.70 6.61 -14.13
N GLY A 289 5.91 6.53 -14.69
CA GLY A 289 6.35 7.40 -15.77
C GLY A 289 6.74 8.83 -15.33
N PRO A 290 6.68 9.81 -16.25
CA PRO A 290 7.08 11.18 -15.98
C PRO A 290 6.31 11.78 -14.79
N GLY A 291 7.03 12.32 -13.80
CA GLY A 291 6.45 12.89 -12.58
C GLY A 291 5.82 11.89 -11.60
N GLY A 292 5.67 10.61 -11.95
CA GLY A 292 5.09 9.57 -11.08
C GLY A 292 3.55 9.50 -11.06
N VAL A 293 2.88 10.19 -11.98
CA VAL A 293 1.41 10.38 -11.95
C VAL A 293 0.60 9.35 -12.75
N GLY A 294 1.25 8.51 -13.57
CA GLY A 294 0.60 7.47 -14.38
C GLY A 294 -0.03 8.01 -15.66
N ILE A 295 0.58 9.00 -16.31
CA ILE A 295 0.10 9.57 -17.57
C ILE A 295 1.20 9.41 -18.62
N ALA A 296 0.86 8.80 -19.75
CA ALA A 296 1.77 8.62 -20.88
C ALA A 296 1.65 9.79 -21.87
N ALA A 297 2.78 10.21 -22.47
CA ALA A 297 2.79 11.19 -23.56
C ALA A 297 2.34 10.60 -24.91
N THR A 298 2.37 9.27 -25.04
CA THR A 298 1.84 8.51 -26.18
C THR A 298 0.30 8.40 -26.07
N SER A 299 -0.40 8.32 -27.20
CA SER A 299 -1.87 8.12 -27.25
C SER A 299 -2.29 6.87 -28.04
N ASP A 300 -1.32 6.24 -28.69
CA ASP A 300 -1.45 5.23 -29.74
C ASP A 300 -1.00 3.83 -29.31
N ALA A 301 -0.93 3.57 -27.99
CA ALA A 301 -0.62 2.23 -27.48
C ALA A 301 -1.65 1.18 -27.97
N PRO A 302 -1.20 -0.08 -28.21
CA PRO A 302 -2.07 -1.17 -28.65
C PRO A 302 -3.18 -1.46 -27.64
N THR A 303 -4.30 -2.00 -28.12
CA THR A 303 -5.44 -2.41 -27.28
C THR A 303 -5.81 -3.88 -27.43
N ARG A 304 -5.03 -4.65 -28.19
CA ARG A 304 -5.23 -6.08 -28.44
C ARG A 304 -3.88 -6.76 -28.60
N TRP A 305 -3.68 -7.86 -27.90
CA TRP A 305 -2.57 -8.79 -28.03
C TRP A 305 -2.95 -10.11 -27.35
N ASP A 306 -2.26 -11.18 -27.69
CA ASP A 306 -2.32 -12.47 -27.00
C ASP A 306 -0.87 -12.95 -26.80
N GLY A 307 -0.40 -12.89 -25.56
CA GLY A 307 0.96 -13.28 -25.20
C GLY A 307 1.24 -14.78 -25.33
N ALA A 308 0.22 -15.64 -25.27
CA ALA A 308 0.38 -17.08 -25.46
C ALA A 308 0.50 -17.45 -26.95
N GLN A 309 -0.18 -16.70 -27.84
CA GLN A 309 -0.09 -16.85 -29.29
C GLN A 309 1.01 -15.99 -29.93
N GLY A 310 1.57 -15.02 -29.19
CA GLY A 310 2.56 -14.06 -29.69
C GLY A 310 1.95 -12.92 -30.53
N GLU A 311 0.62 -12.81 -30.61
CA GLU A 311 -0.05 -11.74 -31.35
C GLU A 311 0.17 -10.40 -30.65
N GLY A 312 0.60 -9.37 -31.40
CA GLY A 312 0.90 -8.05 -30.83
C GLY A 312 2.18 -8.00 -29.97
N ILE A 313 2.89 -9.11 -29.82
CA ILE A 313 4.18 -9.17 -29.12
C ILE A 313 5.31 -8.88 -30.12
N LEU A 314 6.04 -7.79 -29.89
CA LEU A 314 7.22 -7.44 -30.69
C LEU A 314 8.43 -8.28 -30.28
N TRP A 315 8.60 -8.48 -28.97
CA TRP A 315 9.61 -9.37 -28.40
C TRP A 315 9.26 -9.74 -26.95
N GLN A 316 9.86 -10.82 -26.48
CA GLN A 316 9.80 -11.33 -25.09
C GLN A 316 11.22 -11.73 -24.67
N ALA A 317 11.61 -11.39 -23.44
CA ALA A 317 12.94 -11.67 -22.90
C ALA A 317 12.86 -12.17 -21.45
N SER A 318 13.57 -13.25 -21.12
CA SER A 318 13.56 -13.81 -19.76
C SER A 318 14.27 -12.88 -18.75
N VAL A 319 13.67 -12.72 -17.57
CA VAL A 319 14.21 -11.94 -16.44
C VAL A 319 14.72 -12.92 -15.38
N PRO A 320 16.05 -13.05 -15.16
CA PRO A 320 16.61 -14.16 -14.37
C PRO A 320 16.25 -14.20 -12.87
N LEU A 321 15.88 -13.07 -12.27
CA LEU A 321 15.53 -12.97 -10.84
C LEU A 321 14.17 -12.30 -10.65
N PRO A 322 13.39 -12.73 -9.62
CA PRO A 322 12.10 -12.15 -9.32
C PRO A 322 12.24 -10.71 -8.81
N GLY A 323 11.12 -9.99 -8.84
CA GLY A 323 11.00 -8.60 -8.40
C GLY A 323 9.68 -8.02 -8.85
N TRP A 324 9.16 -7.06 -8.09
CA TRP A 324 7.85 -6.43 -8.35
C TRP A 324 7.98 -5.01 -8.94
N ASN A 325 9.20 -4.61 -9.27
CA ASN A 325 9.49 -3.31 -9.87
C ASN A 325 9.02 -3.19 -11.33
N SER A 326 8.56 -1.97 -11.66
CA SER A 326 8.05 -1.62 -12.99
C SER A 326 9.20 -1.41 -13.99
N PRO A 327 9.00 -1.68 -15.30
CA PRO A 327 9.99 -1.33 -16.32
C PRO A 327 10.27 0.18 -16.35
N VAL A 328 11.55 0.54 -16.47
CA VAL A 328 11.99 1.92 -16.75
C VAL A 328 12.53 1.96 -18.17
N VAL A 329 12.06 2.90 -18.98
CA VAL A 329 12.41 2.99 -20.41
C VAL A 329 13.05 4.34 -20.66
N TRP A 330 14.25 4.35 -21.26
CA TRP A 330 14.87 5.59 -21.73
C TRP A 330 15.56 5.36 -23.08
N GLY A 331 15.11 6.07 -24.11
CA GLY A 331 15.63 5.96 -25.47
C GLY A 331 15.52 4.52 -26.01
N ASP A 332 16.68 3.93 -26.29
CA ASP A 332 16.85 2.57 -26.82
C ASP A 332 16.90 1.49 -25.73
N ARG A 333 16.66 1.82 -24.45
CA ARG A 333 16.91 0.91 -23.31
C ARG A 333 15.71 0.72 -22.41
N VAL A 334 15.57 -0.51 -21.91
CA VAL A 334 14.67 -0.88 -20.81
C VAL A 334 15.48 -1.41 -19.64
N PHE A 335 15.21 -0.91 -18.43
CA PHE A 335 15.88 -1.28 -17.19
C PHE A 335 14.91 -1.98 -16.24
N LEU A 336 15.43 -3.00 -15.53
CA LEU A 336 14.77 -3.73 -14.46
C LEU A 336 15.77 -4.11 -13.38
N SER A 337 15.32 -4.27 -12.14
CA SER A 337 16.09 -4.94 -11.09
C SER A 337 15.46 -6.29 -10.72
N GLY A 338 16.25 -7.21 -10.20
CA GLY A 338 15.75 -8.49 -9.68
C GLY A 338 16.62 -8.97 -8.53
N ALA A 339 16.03 -9.71 -7.60
CA ALA A 339 16.75 -10.20 -6.43
C ALA A 339 16.14 -11.47 -5.85
N ASP A 340 17.01 -12.29 -5.27
CA ASP A 340 16.69 -13.37 -4.34
C ASP A 340 17.41 -13.11 -2.99
N GLN A 341 17.32 -14.05 -2.05
CA GLN A 341 17.95 -13.94 -0.73
C GLN A 341 19.48 -13.73 -0.79
N HIS A 342 20.14 -14.15 -1.88
CA HIS A 342 21.60 -14.16 -2.00
C HIS A 342 22.11 -13.13 -3.02
N ARG A 343 21.34 -12.85 -4.08
CA ARG A 343 21.73 -12.04 -5.23
C ARG A 343 20.80 -10.84 -5.41
N ARG A 344 21.39 -9.69 -5.74
CA ARG A 344 20.71 -8.48 -6.21
C ARG A 344 21.32 -8.07 -7.53
N GLU A 345 20.51 -7.80 -8.54
CA GLU A 345 20.95 -7.57 -9.91
C GLU A 345 20.17 -6.46 -10.60
N VAL A 346 20.82 -5.83 -11.58
CA VAL A 346 20.23 -4.86 -12.51
C VAL A 346 20.46 -5.34 -13.94
N TYR A 347 19.43 -5.20 -14.77
CA TYR A 347 19.38 -5.61 -16.16
C TYR A 347 19.14 -4.40 -17.06
N CYS A 348 19.75 -4.41 -18.25
CA CYS A 348 19.47 -3.49 -19.33
C CYS A 348 19.20 -4.27 -20.61
N PHE A 349 18.05 -4.04 -21.22
CA PHE A 349 17.59 -4.66 -22.47
C PHE A 349 17.49 -3.61 -23.57
N ASP A 350 17.71 -4.03 -24.81
CA ASP A 350 17.41 -3.25 -26.01
C ASP A 350 15.88 -3.08 -26.16
N ALA A 351 15.39 -1.84 -26.20
CA ALA A 351 13.97 -1.51 -26.26
C ALA A 351 13.29 -1.91 -27.59
N HIS A 352 14.06 -2.16 -28.64
CA HIS A 352 13.58 -2.55 -29.96
C HIS A 352 13.59 -4.06 -30.19
N ARG A 353 14.56 -4.78 -29.60
CA ARG A 353 14.84 -6.20 -29.85
C ARG A 353 14.66 -7.13 -28.65
N GLY A 354 14.59 -6.59 -27.43
CA GLY A 354 14.54 -7.38 -26.19
C GLY A 354 15.85 -8.06 -25.82
N THR A 355 16.94 -7.85 -26.56
CA THR A 355 18.23 -8.45 -26.27
C THR A 355 18.81 -7.87 -24.98
N LEU A 356 19.19 -8.73 -24.03
CA LEU A 356 19.89 -8.34 -22.81
C LEU A 356 21.27 -7.74 -23.17
N LEU A 357 21.41 -6.43 -23.05
CA LEU A 357 22.64 -5.69 -23.35
C LEU A 357 23.68 -5.87 -22.23
N TRP A 358 23.23 -5.83 -20.98
CA TRP A 358 24.06 -6.19 -19.83
C TRP A 358 23.24 -6.62 -18.61
N ARG A 359 23.90 -7.38 -17.76
CA ARG A 359 23.46 -7.82 -16.42
C ARG A 359 24.58 -7.49 -15.43
N LYS A 360 24.23 -6.91 -14.28
CA LYS A 360 25.20 -6.51 -13.25
C LYS A 360 24.71 -6.89 -11.87
N THR A 361 25.53 -7.62 -11.13
CA THR A 361 25.30 -7.94 -9.72
C THR A 361 25.67 -6.75 -8.84
N VAL A 362 24.83 -6.45 -7.87
CA VAL A 362 25.08 -5.46 -6.81
C VAL A 362 25.84 -6.16 -5.67
N PRO A 363 27.06 -5.73 -5.31
CA PRO A 363 27.85 -6.39 -4.28
C PRO A 363 27.17 -6.46 -2.90
N SER A 364 26.92 -7.68 -2.41
CA SER A 364 26.56 -7.94 -1.01
C SER A 364 27.78 -7.81 -0.08
N PRO A 365 27.62 -7.24 1.13
CA PRO A 365 28.52 -7.54 2.25
C PRO A 365 28.61 -9.06 2.50
N PRO A 366 29.77 -9.59 2.96
CA PRO A 366 29.90 -11.00 3.32
C PRO A 366 28.94 -11.41 4.45
N ASP A 367 28.78 -10.53 5.45
CA ASP A 367 28.00 -10.77 6.66
C ASP A 367 26.52 -10.33 6.52
N MET A 368 25.97 -10.37 5.31
CA MET A 368 24.53 -10.20 5.10
C MET A 368 23.79 -11.41 5.68
N GLY A 369 23.29 -11.26 6.91
CA GLY A 369 22.33 -12.20 7.48
C GLY A 369 21.04 -12.29 6.67
N GLU A 370 20.20 -13.27 7.00
CA GLU A 370 18.93 -13.48 6.29
C GLU A 370 18.01 -12.26 6.43
N ILE A 371 17.60 -11.70 5.30
CA ILE A 371 16.62 -10.63 5.25
C ILE A 371 15.24 -11.28 5.20
N ASN A 372 14.59 -11.37 6.36
CA ASN A 372 13.23 -11.90 6.44
C ASN A 372 12.22 -10.86 5.91
N VAL A 373 11.68 -11.13 4.73
CA VAL A 373 10.67 -10.29 4.04
C VAL A 373 9.55 -11.19 3.53
N ALA A 374 8.32 -10.69 3.52
CA ALA A 374 7.19 -11.44 3.00
C ALA A 374 7.33 -11.69 1.48
N ASP A 375 6.94 -12.88 1.01
CA ASP A 375 7.02 -13.29 -0.40
C ASP A 375 6.32 -12.32 -1.35
N ASP A 376 5.26 -11.66 -0.87
CA ASP A 376 4.46 -10.70 -1.60
C ASP A 376 5.14 -9.33 -1.80
N THR A 377 6.25 -9.09 -1.11
CA THR A 377 7.13 -7.92 -1.22
C THR A 377 8.49 -8.29 -1.84
N GLY A 378 9.02 -9.48 -1.52
CA GLY A 378 10.26 -10.01 -2.10
C GLY A 378 11.49 -9.10 -1.91
N TYR A 379 12.53 -9.34 -2.70
CA TYR A 379 13.85 -8.72 -2.50
C TYR A 379 14.13 -7.50 -3.40
N ALA A 380 13.34 -7.31 -4.46
CA ALA A 380 13.43 -6.17 -5.39
C ALA A 380 12.05 -5.55 -5.71
N PRO A 381 11.32 -4.99 -4.72
CA PRO A 381 10.05 -4.30 -4.96
C PRO A 381 10.20 -2.92 -5.62
N SER A 382 11.19 -2.12 -5.19
CA SER A 382 11.34 -0.71 -5.59
C SER A 382 11.62 -0.53 -7.08
N THR A 383 10.82 0.30 -7.75
CA THR A 383 11.08 0.70 -9.13
C THR A 383 12.32 1.59 -9.22
N MET A 384 13.14 1.31 -10.23
CA MET A 384 14.34 2.06 -10.58
C MET A 384 14.03 3.49 -11.04
N VAL A 385 15.08 4.28 -11.24
CA VAL A 385 15.01 5.53 -12.02
C VAL A 385 16.11 5.60 -13.07
N ALA A 386 15.85 6.29 -14.17
CA ALA A 386 16.84 6.63 -15.19
C ALA A 386 16.77 8.12 -15.59
N ASP A 387 17.87 8.65 -16.12
CA ASP A 387 18.01 10.08 -16.50
C ASP A 387 18.68 10.29 -17.88
N GLY A 388 18.73 9.24 -18.71
CA GLY A 388 19.38 9.24 -20.02
C GLY A 388 20.89 9.00 -19.99
N ARG A 389 21.50 8.96 -18.81
CA ARG A 389 22.94 8.73 -18.64
C ARG A 389 23.21 7.60 -17.65
N ARG A 390 22.34 7.48 -16.65
CA ARG A 390 22.46 6.63 -15.48
C ARG A 390 21.14 5.95 -15.17
N ALA A 391 21.23 4.75 -14.62
CA ALA A 391 20.10 3.99 -14.08
C ALA A 391 20.41 3.59 -12.64
N CYS A 392 19.60 4.04 -11.69
CA CYS A 392 19.76 3.72 -10.27
C CYS A 392 18.66 2.76 -9.80
N ALA A 393 19.04 1.77 -9.00
CA ALA A 393 18.16 0.77 -8.41
C ALA A 393 18.27 0.77 -6.89
N MET A 394 17.17 0.47 -6.21
CA MET A 394 17.12 0.26 -4.77
C MET A 394 16.52 -1.12 -4.47
N PHE A 395 16.95 -1.72 -3.36
CA PHE A 395 16.55 -3.05 -2.95
C PHE A 395 16.04 -3.05 -1.51
N VAL A 396 15.39 -4.16 -1.13
CA VAL A 396 14.67 -4.28 0.14
C VAL A 396 15.52 -4.03 1.40
N ASN A 397 16.84 -4.23 1.29
CA ASN A 397 17.86 -4.05 2.33
C ASN A 397 18.48 -2.65 2.38
N GLY A 398 17.94 -1.68 1.64
CA GLY A 398 18.49 -0.32 1.57
C GLY A 398 19.80 -0.19 0.79
N ASP A 399 20.24 -1.21 0.03
CA ASP A 399 21.27 -1.02 -1.00
C ASP A 399 20.69 -0.15 -2.13
N VAL A 400 21.40 0.91 -2.48
CA VAL A 400 21.12 1.79 -3.63
C VAL A 400 22.33 1.77 -4.55
N ALA A 401 22.19 1.18 -5.72
CA ALA A 401 23.26 1.03 -6.71
C ALA A 401 22.94 1.87 -7.95
N CYS A 402 23.90 2.62 -8.47
CA CYS A 402 23.70 3.34 -9.73
C CYS A 402 24.78 3.04 -10.76
N PHE A 403 24.32 2.83 -11.99
CA PHE A 403 25.12 2.40 -13.14
C PHE A 403 25.03 3.45 -14.24
N ASP A 404 26.05 3.57 -15.09
CA ASP A 404 25.87 4.23 -16.39
C ASP A 404 25.11 3.31 -17.37
N PHE A 405 24.70 3.86 -18.52
CA PHE A 405 23.98 3.08 -19.55
C PHE A 405 24.84 1.97 -20.21
N ALA A 406 26.16 1.95 -20.00
CA ALA A 406 27.05 0.85 -20.39
C ALA A 406 27.17 -0.24 -19.30
N GLY A 407 26.52 -0.07 -18.14
CA GLY A 407 26.51 -1.02 -17.05
C GLY A 407 27.76 -0.97 -16.16
N LYS A 408 28.51 0.14 -16.17
CA LYS A 408 29.56 0.38 -15.18
C LYS A 408 28.89 0.84 -13.88
N LEU A 409 29.16 0.15 -12.77
CA LEU A 409 28.78 0.63 -11.44
C LEU A 409 29.52 1.94 -11.16
N LEU A 410 28.77 3.02 -10.95
CA LEU A 410 29.33 4.33 -10.60
C LEU A 410 29.51 4.46 -9.08
N TRP A 411 28.51 4.02 -8.32
CA TRP A 411 28.52 4.04 -6.87
C TRP A 411 27.50 3.05 -6.28
N LEU A 412 27.74 2.64 -5.04
CA LEU A 412 26.84 1.85 -4.21
C LEU A 412 26.73 2.52 -2.84
N ARG A 413 25.53 2.93 -2.47
CA ARG A 413 25.21 3.47 -1.14
C ARG A 413 24.44 2.40 -0.36
N ARG A 414 24.77 2.23 0.93
CA ARG A 414 24.02 1.35 1.84
C ARG A 414 23.33 2.21 2.88
N LEU A 415 22.01 2.17 2.91
CA LEU A 415 21.17 2.82 3.93
C LEU A 415 20.86 1.88 5.11
N GLY A 416 21.05 0.57 4.91
CA GLY A 416 20.76 -0.48 5.88
C GLY A 416 19.35 -1.07 5.70
N VAL A 417 19.14 -2.26 6.24
CA VAL A 417 17.80 -2.89 6.27
C VAL A 417 16.89 -2.00 7.12
N PRO A 418 15.76 -1.49 6.59
CA PRO A 418 14.89 -0.62 7.36
C PRO A 418 14.18 -1.40 8.47
N ASP A 419 13.96 -0.75 9.60
CA ASP A 419 13.22 -1.31 10.73
C ASP A 419 11.71 -1.31 10.48
N ASN A 420 11.23 -2.28 9.71
CA ASN A 420 9.80 -2.54 9.48
C ASN A 420 9.57 -4.01 9.01
N SER A 421 8.32 -4.43 8.82
CA SER A 421 7.94 -5.82 8.51
C SER A 421 8.02 -6.25 7.04
N TYR A 422 8.21 -5.32 6.10
CA TYR A 422 8.20 -5.58 4.65
C TYR A 422 9.53 -5.19 3.98
N GLY A 423 10.45 -4.59 4.73
CA GLY A 423 11.66 -3.98 4.20
C GLY A 423 11.39 -2.68 3.44
N HIS A 424 12.28 -2.34 2.50
CA HIS A 424 12.11 -1.16 1.65
C HIS A 424 11.34 -1.48 0.37
N ALA A 425 10.25 -0.77 0.10
CA ALA A 425 9.42 -0.96 -1.10
C ALA A 425 9.01 0.32 -1.85
N SER A 426 9.19 1.52 -1.27
CA SER A 426 9.03 2.77 -2.02
C SER A 426 9.94 2.77 -3.24
N SER A 427 9.45 3.27 -4.37
CA SER A 427 10.29 3.41 -5.56
C SER A 427 11.15 4.66 -5.50
N LEU A 428 12.19 4.71 -6.32
CA LEU A 428 13.00 5.91 -6.48
C LEU A 428 12.25 6.97 -7.30
N ALA A 429 12.53 8.25 -7.04
CA ALA A 429 12.13 9.37 -7.90
C ALA A 429 13.37 10.20 -8.29
N MET A 430 13.22 11.10 -9.27
CA MET A 430 14.32 11.95 -9.74
C MET A 430 13.90 13.42 -9.82
N TYR A 431 14.77 14.32 -9.38
CA TYR A 431 14.65 15.75 -9.63
C TYR A 431 16.01 16.32 -10.06
N GLY A 432 16.10 16.81 -11.30
CA GLY A 432 17.35 17.30 -11.86
C GLY A 432 18.44 16.23 -11.88
N ASN A 433 19.49 16.41 -11.08
CA ASN A 433 20.59 15.45 -10.89
C ASN A 433 20.47 14.64 -9.59
N GLY A 434 19.35 14.76 -8.85
CA GLY A 434 19.13 14.13 -7.55
C GLY A 434 18.22 12.91 -7.61
N VAL A 435 18.70 11.78 -7.09
CA VAL A 435 17.91 10.58 -6.77
C VAL A 435 17.19 10.84 -5.45
N ILE A 436 15.87 10.88 -5.47
CA ILE A 436 15.02 11.12 -4.30
C ILE A 436 14.59 9.79 -3.69
N ILE A 437 14.78 9.66 -2.37
CA ILE A 437 14.47 8.45 -1.60
C ILE A 437 13.62 8.82 -0.39
N GLN A 438 12.39 8.30 -0.34
CA GLN A 438 11.56 8.26 0.87
C GLN A 438 11.93 7.01 1.68
N PHE A 439 12.74 7.17 2.72
CA PHE A 439 13.22 6.07 3.56
C PHE A 439 12.54 6.11 4.92
N ASP A 440 11.27 5.69 4.95
CA ASP A 440 10.44 5.65 6.15
C ASP A 440 10.52 4.29 6.86
N GLN A 441 10.69 4.32 8.19
CA GLN A 441 10.92 3.14 9.01
C GLN A 441 10.68 3.43 10.51
N GLY A 442 10.64 2.38 11.33
CA GLY A 442 10.18 2.45 12.72
C GLY A 442 8.66 2.31 12.81
N SER A 443 8.18 1.88 13.97
CA SER A 443 6.75 1.66 14.25
C SER A 443 6.04 2.95 14.68
N SER A 444 6.79 3.98 15.06
CA SER A 444 6.24 5.27 15.51
C SER A 444 7.01 6.47 14.93
N ALA A 445 6.38 7.64 14.92
CA ALA A 445 7.07 8.89 14.60
C ALA A 445 8.11 9.29 15.67
N GLU A 446 7.96 8.81 16.91
CA GLU A 446 8.87 9.08 18.03
C GLU A 446 10.21 8.35 17.87
N ASP A 447 10.19 7.15 17.26
CA ASP A 447 11.39 6.39 16.88
C ASP A 447 12.35 7.24 16.05
N GLY A 448 11.79 8.14 15.23
CA GLY A 448 12.53 9.20 14.56
C GLY A 448 13.53 8.71 13.52
N LYS A 449 13.30 7.53 12.93
CA LYS A 449 14.18 6.82 12.00
C LYS A 449 13.93 7.15 10.52
N SER A 450 12.76 7.73 10.20
CA SER A 450 12.32 8.08 8.85
C SER A 450 13.03 9.31 8.29
N ALA A 451 13.38 9.28 6.99
CA ALA A 451 14.06 10.38 6.31
C ALA A 451 13.69 10.51 4.82
N LEU A 452 13.72 11.74 4.30
CA LEU A 452 13.76 12.02 2.86
C LEU A 452 15.21 12.37 2.49
N LEU A 453 15.73 11.78 1.43
CA LEU A 453 17.09 12.02 0.95
C LEU A 453 17.07 12.45 -0.52
N ALA A 454 17.98 13.36 -0.89
CA ALA A 454 18.45 13.51 -2.26
C ALA A 454 19.92 13.07 -2.35
N LEU A 455 20.20 12.09 -3.20
CA LEU A 455 21.57 11.67 -3.53
C LEU A 455 21.96 12.21 -4.90
N ASP A 456 23.17 12.74 -5.05
CA ASP A 456 23.72 13.12 -6.34
C ASP A 456 23.87 11.87 -7.23
N ALA A 457 23.20 11.84 -8.38
CA ALA A 457 23.14 10.67 -9.24
C ALA A 457 24.51 10.27 -9.82
N ALA A 458 25.48 11.18 -9.91
CA ALA A 458 26.83 10.86 -10.41
C ALA A 458 27.71 10.17 -9.35
N THR A 459 27.52 10.49 -8.07
CA THR A 459 28.48 10.18 -7.00
C THR A 459 27.90 9.43 -5.80
N GLY A 460 26.58 9.36 -5.65
CA GLY A 460 25.91 8.76 -4.48
C GLY A 460 26.07 9.57 -3.19
N LYS A 461 26.66 10.77 -3.27
CA LYS A 461 26.80 11.69 -2.13
C LYS A 461 25.45 12.32 -1.80
N THR A 462 25.16 12.46 -0.50
CA THR A 462 23.96 13.16 -0.03
C THR A 462 24.06 14.64 -0.40
N VAL A 463 23.11 15.15 -1.18
CA VAL A 463 22.95 16.59 -1.47
C VAL A 463 22.25 17.27 -0.30
N TRP A 464 21.13 16.68 0.12
CA TRP A 464 20.42 17.02 1.35
C TRP A 464 19.74 15.78 1.93
N GLN A 465 19.46 15.81 3.23
CA GLN A 465 18.68 14.80 3.93
C GLN A 465 17.89 15.49 5.04
N VAL A 466 16.60 15.19 5.15
CA VAL A 466 15.73 15.71 6.21
C VAL A 466 15.06 14.56 6.96
N LYS A 467 14.96 14.70 8.28
CA LYS A 467 14.22 13.77 9.14
C LYS A 467 12.73 13.99 8.95
N ARG A 468 11.97 12.90 8.84
CA ARG A 468 10.51 12.92 8.71
C ARG A 468 9.87 12.49 10.04
N PRO A 469 8.90 13.23 10.61
CA PRO A 469 8.23 12.86 11.86
C PRO A 469 7.08 11.88 11.60
N VAL A 470 7.40 10.71 11.04
CA VAL A 470 6.43 9.68 10.60
C VAL A 470 6.97 8.28 10.87
N PRO A 471 6.11 7.27 11.11
CA PRO A 471 6.49 5.86 11.13
C PRO A 471 6.83 5.36 9.70
N ASN A 472 7.03 4.07 9.55
CA ASN A 472 7.16 3.36 8.28
C ASN A 472 6.03 3.67 7.27
N SER A 473 6.40 3.72 5.99
CA SER A 473 5.49 3.82 4.85
C SER A 473 6.16 3.25 3.59
N TRP A 474 5.37 2.92 2.57
CA TRP A 474 5.84 2.35 1.30
C TRP A 474 5.38 3.12 0.06
N SER A 475 4.75 4.28 0.28
CA SER A 475 4.40 5.22 -0.79
C SER A 475 5.65 5.67 -1.56
N THR A 476 5.53 5.77 -2.89
CA THR A 476 6.58 6.38 -3.73
C THR A 476 6.36 7.90 -3.78
N PRO A 477 7.41 8.72 -3.60
CA PRO A 477 7.30 10.17 -3.73
C PRO A 477 7.11 10.57 -5.20
N ILE A 478 6.30 11.60 -5.45
CA ILE A 478 6.10 12.17 -6.79
C ILE A 478 6.71 13.57 -6.89
N ILE A 479 7.02 14.01 -8.11
CA ILE A 479 7.50 15.36 -8.40
C ILE A 479 6.42 16.11 -9.15
N ILE A 480 5.91 17.19 -8.57
CA ILE A 480 4.86 18.02 -9.19
C ILE A 480 5.37 19.41 -9.52
N ARG A 481 4.70 20.07 -10.47
CA ARG A 481 4.81 21.51 -10.69
C ARG A 481 3.47 22.17 -10.45
N ALA A 482 3.37 22.93 -9.36
CA ALA A 482 2.18 23.71 -9.02
C ALA A 482 2.43 25.18 -9.33
N GLY A 483 1.91 25.66 -10.46
CA GLY A 483 2.24 26.97 -11.00
C GLY A 483 3.75 27.13 -11.22
N ASN A 484 4.36 28.05 -10.48
CA ASN A 484 5.81 28.32 -10.56
C ASN A 484 6.65 27.55 -9.53
N ARG A 485 6.05 26.70 -8.67
CA ARG A 485 6.74 25.95 -7.61
C ARG A 485 6.81 24.46 -7.94
N GLU A 486 8.03 23.92 -7.98
CA GLU A 486 8.28 22.47 -8.05
C GLU A 486 8.29 21.90 -6.63
N GLN A 487 7.71 20.72 -6.41
CA GLN A 487 7.52 20.15 -5.08
C GLN A 487 7.70 18.62 -5.12
N ILE A 488 8.40 18.06 -4.13
CA ILE A 488 8.36 16.62 -3.85
C ILE A 488 7.14 16.38 -2.95
N ILE A 489 6.19 15.56 -3.38
CA ILE A 489 5.04 15.17 -2.56
C ILE A 489 5.25 13.77 -2.03
N THR A 490 4.99 13.59 -0.74
CA THR A 490 5.20 12.36 0.00
C THR A 490 3.94 12.00 0.79
N CYS A 491 3.73 10.70 1.03
CA CYS A 491 2.63 10.21 1.84
C CYS A 491 3.14 9.23 2.89
N ALA A 492 2.73 9.41 4.13
CA ALA A 492 2.96 8.52 5.27
C ALA A 492 1.87 8.77 6.32
N ASN A 493 1.78 7.95 7.37
CA ASN A 493 0.80 8.18 8.43
C ASN A 493 1.24 9.32 9.36
N PRO A 494 0.41 10.34 9.70
CA PRO A 494 -0.90 10.70 9.11
C PRO A 494 -0.81 11.74 7.96
N TRP A 495 0.41 12.11 7.55
CA TRP A 495 0.67 13.27 6.71
C TRP A 495 0.84 13.00 5.21
N VAL A 496 0.21 13.83 4.40
CA VAL A 496 0.77 14.23 3.09
C VAL A 496 1.72 15.40 3.35
N ILE A 497 2.97 15.34 2.88
CA ILE A 497 3.96 16.40 3.07
C ILE A 497 4.56 16.80 1.71
N ALA A 498 4.73 18.11 1.51
CA ALA A 498 5.43 18.68 0.37
C ALA A 498 6.77 19.28 0.78
N TYR A 499 7.80 19.05 -0.03
CA TYR A 499 9.16 19.56 0.18
C TYR A 499 9.66 20.32 -1.05
N ASP A 500 10.50 21.33 -0.82
CA ASP A 500 11.30 21.96 -1.87
C ASP A 500 12.32 20.93 -2.40
N PRO A 501 12.34 20.61 -3.71
CA PRO A 501 13.22 19.58 -4.23
C PRO A 501 14.73 19.91 -4.18
N ARG A 502 15.08 21.19 -4.01
CA ARG A 502 16.46 21.70 -4.07
C ARG A 502 17.12 21.72 -2.70
N SER A 503 16.36 22.00 -1.63
CA SER A 503 16.87 22.02 -0.25
C SER A 503 16.36 20.88 0.64
N GLY A 504 15.29 20.19 0.24
CA GLY A 504 14.57 19.25 1.10
C GLY A 504 13.76 19.93 2.20
N SER A 505 13.65 21.27 2.21
CA SER A 505 12.87 22.01 3.21
C SER A 505 11.38 21.74 3.05
N GLU A 506 10.67 21.52 4.16
CA GLU A 506 9.22 21.35 4.12
C GLU A 506 8.53 22.65 3.68
N LEU A 507 7.57 22.53 2.78
CA LEU A 507 6.74 23.61 2.27
C LEU A 507 5.38 23.64 2.99
N TRP A 508 4.69 22.50 3.00
CA TRP A 508 3.41 22.32 3.67
C TRP A 508 3.15 20.86 4.03
N ARG A 509 2.22 20.62 4.95
CA ARG A 509 1.70 19.29 5.32
C ARG A 509 0.18 19.30 5.51
N ALA A 510 -0.48 18.16 5.31
CA ALA A 510 -1.90 17.97 5.61
C ALA A 510 -2.13 16.62 6.31
N GLU A 511 -2.88 16.62 7.41
CA GLU A 511 -3.27 15.43 8.17
C GLU A 511 -4.50 14.79 7.50
N CYS A 512 -4.31 13.70 6.75
CA CYS A 512 -5.41 13.06 6.02
C CYS A 512 -5.22 11.57 5.70
N LEU A 513 -4.14 10.95 6.20
CA LEU A 513 -3.82 9.54 6.03
C LEU A 513 -3.83 8.84 7.40
N GLY A 514 -3.87 7.50 7.41
CA GLY A 514 -3.91 6.74 8.66
C GLY A 514 -3.63 5.26 8.45
N GLY A 515 -3.00 4.58 9.42
CA GLY A 515 -2.61 3.18 9.30
C GLY A 515 -1.44 2.96 8.34
N GLU A 516 -1.46 1.87 7.57
CA GLU A 516 -0.42 1.57 6.57
C GLU A 516 -0.64 2.38 5.28
N VAL A 517 0.42 2.98 4.75
CA VAL A 517 0.37 3.87 3.57
C VAL A 517 1.31 3.35 2.49
N ALA A 518 0.72 2.74 1.47
CA ALA A 518 1.39 2.23 0.26
C ALA A 518 1.01 2.96 -1.05
N PRO A 519 -0.23 3.47 -1.27
CA PRO A 519 -0.56 4.15 -2.51
C PRO A 519 0.27 5.43 -2.66
N SER A 520 0.74 5.67 -3.88
CA SER A 520 1.49 6.89 -4.21
C SER A 520 0.51 7.98 -4.61
N PRO A 521 0.70 9.24 -4.19
CA PRO A 521 -0.21 10.33 -4.57
C PRO A 521 -0.20 10.53 -6.09
N THR A 522 -1.17 11.28 -6.60
CA THR A 522 -1.15 11.81 -7.97
C THR A 522 -1.45 13.30 -7.99
N PHE A 523 -1.23 13.96 -9.12
CA PHE A 523 -1.48 15.38 -9.31
C PHE A 523 -2.32 15.62 -10.57
N GLY A 524 -3.45 16.28 -10.42
CA GLY A 524 -4.39 16.55 -11.51
C GLY A 524 -5.54 17.44 -11.05
N SER A 525 -6.22 18.12 -11.99
CA SER A 525 -7.25 19.13 -11.68
C SER A 525 -6.76 20.28 -10.75
N GLY A 526 -5.44 20.49 -10.64
CA GLY A 526 -4.83 21.44 -9.70
C GLY A 526 -4.70 20.95 -8.25
N TYR A 527 -5.09 19.71 -7.95
CA TYR A 527 -5.00 19.11 -6.62
C TYR A 527 -3.92 18.03 -6.54
N VAL A 528 -3.24 17.97 -5.40
CA VAL A 528 -2.61 16.74 -4.92
C VAL A 528 -3.71 15.82 -4.42
N LEU A 529 -3.75 14.61 -4.94
CA LEU A 529 -4.73 13.58 -4.64
C LEU A 529 -4.02 12.43 -3.93
N ALA A 530 -4.34 12.22 -2.66
CA ALA A 530 -3.75 11.18 -1.81
C ALA A 530 -4.85 10.35 -1.15
N CYS A 531 -4.63 9.04 -1.02
CA CYS A 531 -5.57 8.11 -0.42
C CYS A 531 -4.87 6.86 0.11
N ASN A 532 -5.45 6.23 1.12
CA ASN A 532 -5.15 4.84 1.49
C ASN A 532 -6.37 4.23 2.22
N LEU A 533 -6.43 2.90 2.29
CA LEU A 533 -7.52 2.14 2.89
C LEU A 533 -7.86 2.55 4.34
N GLY A 534 -6.86 3.00 5.11
CA GLY A 534 -7.02 3.40 6.51
C GLY A 534 -7.57 4.82 6.75
N ALA A 535 -7.86 5.60 5.71
CA ALA A 535 -8.33 6.99 5.87
C ALA A 535 -9.36 7.43 4.81
N SER A 536 -8.96 8.24 3.83
CA SER A 536 -9.84 8.82 2.80
C SER A 536 -9.05 9.24 1.56
N LEU A 537 -9.72 9.39 0.41
CA LEU A 537 -9.22 10.18 -0.71
C LEU A 537 -9.38 11.66 -0.37
N THR A 538 -8.28 12.39 -0.34
CA THR A 538 -8.25 13.83 -0.03
C THR A 538 -7.66 14.61 -1.20
N ALA A 539 -8.32 15.71 -1.56
CA ALA A 539 -7.82 16.68 -2.54
C ALA A 539 -7.27 17.92 -1.83
N ILE A 540 -5.98 18.16 -2.03
CA ILE A 540 -5.22 19.22 -1.35
C ILE A 540 -4.72 20.21 -2.39
N ARG A 541 -4.94 21.51 -2.15
CA ARG A 541 -4.32 22.58 -2.96
C ARG A 541 -2.83 22.70 -2.60
N PRO A 542 -1.91 22.56 -3.56
CA PRO A 542 -0.46 22.63 -3.32
C PRO A 542 0.09 24.08 -3.26
N ASP A 543 -0.76 25.07 -3.00
CA ASP A 543 -0.46 26.51 -2.98
C ASP A 543 -0.19 27.07 -1.58
N GLY A 544 -0.48 26.29 -0.53
CA GLY A 544 -0.34 26.69 0.86
C GLY A 544 1.10 26.66 1.42
N THR A 545 1.22 26.85 2.74
CA THR A 545 2.49 26.83 3.49
C THR A 545 2.22 26.43 4.95
N GLY A 546 3.10 25.62 5.54
CA GLY A 546 2.93 25.10 6.90
C GLY A 546 1.88 23.98 7.01
N ASP A 547 1.20 23.85 8.15
CA ASP A 547 0.05 22.95 8.27
C ASP A 547 -1.16 23.54 7.52
N VAL A 548 -1.58 22.84 6.47
CA VAL A 548 -2.66 23.26 5.58
C VAL A 548 -3.91 22.37 5.69
N THR A 549 -3.97 21.49 6.70
CA THR A 549 -5.06 20.53 6.95
C THR A 549 -6.44 21.19 6.94
N ARG A 550 -6.53 22.42 7.49
CA ARG A 550 -7.80 23.18 7.59
C ARG A 550 -7.97 24.28 6.55
N THR A 551 -7.01 24.46 5.63
CA THR A 551 -6.96 25.63 4.74
C THR A 551 -6.79 25.28 3.25
N ALA A 552 -6.13 24.17 2.93
CA ALA A 552 -5.90 23.72 1.55
C ALA A 552 -6.63 22.42 1.17
N VAL A 553 -7.13 21.65 2.13
CA VAL A 553 -8.04 20.52 1.84
C VAL A 553 -9.32 21.08 1.21
N ALA A 554 -9.55 20.75 -0.05
CA ALA A 554 -10.68 21.24 -0.83
C ALA A 554 -11.93 20.35 -0.65
N TRP A 555 -11.72 19.03 -0.61
CA TRP A 555 -12.74 18.02 -0.36
C TRP A 555 -12.07 16.68 0.01
N SER A 556 -12.84 15.77 0.59
CA SER A 556 -12.44 14.37 0.80
C SER A 556 -13.58 13.40 0.49
N SER A 557 -13.25 12.13 0.27
CA SER A 557 -14.18 11.05 -0.09
C SER A 557 -13.71 9.72 0.50
N SER A 558 -14.64 8.87 0.93
CA SER A 558 -14.38 7.54 1.52
C SER A 558 -14.80 6.39 0.61
N GLU A 559 -15.08 6.66 -0.66
CA GLU A 559 -15.53 5.65 -1.62
C GLU A 559 -14.37 4.72 -2.02
N ASN A 560 -14.53 3.41 -1.81
CA ASN A 560 -13.69 2.32 -2.37
C ASN A 560 -12.17 2.63 -2.39
N LEU A 561 -11.62 2.89 -1.20
CA LEU A 561 -10.23 3.33 -1.03
C LEU A 561 -9.24 2.20 -1.36
N PRO A 562 -8.13 2.49 -2.08
CA PRO A 562 -7.14 1.49 -2.41
C PRO A 562 -6.23 1.17 -1.23
N ASP A 563 -5.80 -0.09 -1.16
CA ASP A 563 -4.81 -0.58 -0.21
C ASP A 563 -3.38 -0.28 -0.69
N ILE A 564 -3.02 -0.71 -1.91
CA ILE A 564 -1.67 -0.47 -2.49
C ILE A 564 -1.68 0.27 -3.84
N VAL A 565 -2.82 0.28 -4.53
CA VAL A 565 -2.92 0.77 -5.92
C VAL A 565 -3.02 2.30 -5.94
N SER A 566 -2.20 2.97 -6.75
CA SER A 566 -2.12 4.43 -6.73
C SER A 566 -3.23 5.10 -7.57
N PRO A 567 -3.90 6.17 -7.09
CA PRO A 567 -4.94 6.88 -7.81
C PRO A 567 -4.45 7.45 -9.14
N LEU A 568 -5.30 7.41 -10.18
CA LEU A 568 -5.07 8.05 -11.47
C LEU A 568 -6.05 9.21 -11.67
N CYS A 569 -5.60 10.30 -12.30
CA CYS A 569 -6.44 11.46 -12.61
C CYS A 569 -6.19 11.90 -14.06
N ASN A 570 -7.26 12.11 -14.85
CA ASN A 570 -7.16 12.61 -16.22
C ASN A 570 -7.37 14.14 -16.35
N GLY A 571 -7.48 14.84 -15.21
CA GLY A 571 -7.77 16.27 -15.14
C GLY A 571 -9.23 16.60 -14.82
N GLU A 572 -10.18 15.71 -15.13
CA GLU A 572 -11.61 15.89 -14.81
C GLU A 572 -12.17 14.79 -13.89
N LEU A 573 -11.62 13.58 -14.01
CA LEU A 573 -12.04 12.36 -13.35
C LEU A 573 -10.86 11.69 -12.65
N ILE A 574 -11.17 11.08 -11.51
CA ILE A 574 -10.25 10.28 -10.69
C ILE A 574 -10.68 8.83 -10.76
N PHE A 575 -9.73 7.93 -10.94
CA PHE A 575 -9.93 6.49 -10.94
C PHE A 575 -9.19 5.90 -9.74
N LEU A 576 -9.96 5.39 -8.77
CA LEU A 576 -9.47 4.55 -7.69
C LEU A 576 -9.65 3.08 -8.08
N THR A 577 -8.75 2.20 -7.63
CA THR A 577 -8.87 0.76 -7.86
C THR A 577 -8.51 0.01 -6.58
N THR A 578 -9.43 -0.79 -6.02
CA THR A 578 -9.10 -1.63 -4.86
C THR A 578 -8.30 -2.87 -5.26
N SER A 579 -7.63 -3.51 -4.29
CA SER A 579 -6.84 -4.73 -4.55
C SER A 579 -7.67 -5.91 -5.06
N GLU A 580 -9.00 -5.87 -4.89
CA GLU A 580 -9.98 -6.85 -5.39
C GLU A 580 -10.44 -6.57 -6.83
N GLY A 581 -10.00 -5.48 -7.45
CA GLY A 581 -10.38 -5.12 -8.83
C GLY A 581 -11.64 -4.26 -8.97
N MET A 582 -12.11 -3.63 -7.88
CA MET A 582 -13.18 -2.62 -7.96
C MET A 582 -12.59 -1.28 -8.39
N VAL A 583 -12.95 -0.80 -9.59
CA VAL A 583 -12.62 0.54 -10.09
C VAL A 583 -13.76 1.50 -9.76
N THR A 584 -13.43 2.64 -9.15
CA THR A 584 -14.39 3.72 -8.86
C THR A 584 -13.95 5.01 -9.54
N CYS A 585 -14.85 5.59 -10.32
CA CYS A 585 -14.67 6.87 -10.98
C CYS A 585 -15.32 7.99 -10.18
N LEU A 586 -14.59 9.06 -9.89
CA LEU A 586 -15.06 10.24 -9.14
C LEU A 586 -14.77 11.54 -9.89
N GLU A 587 -15.59 12.57 -9.68
CA GLU A 587 -15.32 13.91 -10.21
C GLU A 587 -14.14 14.57 -9.49
N ALA A 588 -13.09 14.96 -10.22
CA ALA A 588 -11.89 15.58 -9.63
C ALA A 588 -12.16 16.93 -8.95
N ARG A 589 -13.26 17.61 -9.29
CA ARG A 589 -13.66 18.89 -8.70
C ARG A 589 -14.24 18.77 -7.28
N MET A 590 -14.89 17.65 -6.95
CA MET A 590 -15.67 17.53 -5.71
C MET A 590 -15.67 16.14 -5.05
N GLY A 591 -14.95 15.15 -5.58
CA GLY A 591 -14.86 13.80 -5.00
C GLY A 591 -16.14 12.97 -5.08
N LYS A 592 -17.14 13.40 -5.86
CA LYS A 592 -18.42 12.70 -6.01
C LYS A 592 -18.26 11.50 -6.95
N LYS A 593 -18.70 10.31 -6.53
CA LYS A 593 -18.75 9.12 -7.39
C LYS A 593 -19.62 9.36 -8.64
N VAL A 594 -19.09 8.97 -9.79
CA VAL A 594 -19.75 9.00 -11.10
C VAL A 594 -20.22 7.61 -11.50
N TRP A 595 -19.33 6.61 -11.39
CA TRP A 595 -19.63 5.19 -11.63
C TRP A 595 -18.64 4.29 -10.88
N GLU A 596 -18.98 3.01 -10.77
CA GLU A 596 -18.08 1.95 -10.28
C GLU A 596 -18.21 0.71 -11.17
N HIS A 597 -17.15 -0.08 -11.27
CA HIS A 597 -17.10 -1.32 -12.04
C HIS A 597 -16.14 -2.32 -11.40
N SER A 598 -16.57 -3.56 -11.23
CA SER A 598 -15.74 -4.65 -10.69
C SER A 598 -15.25 -5.54 -11.83
N PHE A 599 -13.93 -5.68 -11.95
CA PHE A 599 -13.33 -6.70 -12.82
C PHE A 599 -13.29 -8.10 -12.17
N GLU A 600 -13.60 -8.21 -10.87
CA GLU A 600 -13.56 -9.45 -10.08
C GLU A 600 -12.21 -10.19 -10.09
N THR A 601 -11.14 -9.49 -10.47
CA THR A 601 -9.76 -9.97 -10.55
C THR A 601 -8.87 -9.15 -9.64
N PRO A 602 -7.99 -9.76 -8.81
CA PRO A 602 -7.09 -9.00 -7.97
C PRO A 602 -6.16 -8.09 -8.79
N VAL A 603 -5.86 -6.91 -8.25
CA VAL A 603 -5.02 -5.89 -8.88
C VAL A 603 -3.90 -5.51 -7.94
N ARG A 604 -2.68 -5.32 -8.48
CA ARG A 604 -1.55 -4.71 -7.78
C ARG A 604 -0.86 -3.59 -8.57
N ALA A 605 -0.92 -3.65 -9.90
CA ALA A 605 -0.39 -2.62 -10.77
C ALA A 605 -1.23 -1.33 -10.66
N SER A 606 -0.56 -0.17 -10.70
CA SER A 606 -1.25 1.12 -10.73
C SER A 606 -1.70 1.46 -12.14
N PRO A 607 -2.95 1.95 -12.33
CA PRO A 607 -3.46 2.28 -13.66
C PRO A 607 -2.68 3.42 -14.31
N THR A 608 -2.64 3.37 -15.65
CA THR A 608 -2.01 4.40 -16.49
C THR A 608 -2.99 4.95 -17.51
N LEU A 609 -3.01 6.28 -17.69
CA LEU A 609 -3.73 6.98 -18.75
C LEU A 609 -2.88 7.05 -20.02
N VAL A 610 -3.46 6.64 -21.16
CA VAL A 610 -2.86 6.73 -22.49
C VAL A 610 -3.90 7.30 -23.45
N GLY A 611 -3.75 8.56 -23.86
CA GLY A 611 -4.82 9.31 -24.53
C GLY A 611 -6.10 9.33 -23.69
N ASN A 612 -7.22 8.86 -24.25
CA ASN A 612 -8.52 8.74 -23.54
C ASN A 612 -8.78 7.32 -22.99
N ARG A 613 -7.74 6.51 -22.76
CA ARG A 613 -7.87 5.11 -22.28
C ARG A 613 -7.14 4.92 -20.97
N VAL A 614 -7.76 4.21 -20.03
CA VAL A 614 -7.09 3.69 -18.84
C VAL A 614 -6.66 2.26 -19.11
N TYR A 615 -5.41 1.96 -18.79
CA TYR A 615 -4.80 0.63 -18.84
C TYR A 615 -4.59 0.13 -17.42
N LEU A 616 -5.18 -1.02 -17.07
CA LEU A 616 -5.15 -1.62 -15.74
C LEU A 616 -4.74 -3.10 -15.83
N MET A 617 -3.60 -3.46 -15.25
CA MET A 617 -3.11 -4.84 -15.23
C MET A 617 -3.57 -5.58 -13.98
N ASP A 618 -4.23 -6.72 -14.15
CA ASP A 618 -4.57 -7.64 -13.05
C ASP A 618 -3.43 -8.62 -12.73
N THR A 619 -3.53 -9.31 -11.59
CA THR A 619 -2.47 -10.25 -11.15
C THR A 619 -2.31 -11.48 -12.05
N LYS A 620 -3.29 -11.81 -12.89
CA LYS A 620 -3.22 -12.94 -13.83
C LYS A 620 -2.50 -12.58 -15.14
N GLY A 621 -2.11 -11.31 -15.31
CA GLY A 621 -1.53 -10.82 -16.55
C GLY A 621 -2.56 -10.38 -17.59
N THR A 622 -3.82 -10.12 -17.20
CA THR A 622 -4.80 -9.51 -18.10
C THR A 622 -4.73 -8.00 -17.98
N MET A 623 -4.51 -7.31 -19.11
CA MET A 623 -4.76 -5.89 -19.21
C MET A 623 -6.24 -5.64 -19.49
N HIS A 624 -6.89 -4.92 -18.60
CA HIS A 624 -8.21 -4.34 -18.78
C HIS A 624 -8.05 -2.92 -19.33
N ILE A 625 -8.71 -2.61 -20.44
CA ILE A 625 -8.61 -1.32 -21.12
C ILE A 625 -10.00 -0.71 -21.25
N PHE A 626 -10.21 0.47 -20.68
CA PHE A 626 -11.50 1.15 -20.69
C PHE A 626 -11.38 2.65 -20.99
N GLU A 627 -12.47 3.27 -21.41
CA GLU A 627 -12.50 4.70 -21.71
C GLU A 627 -12.40 5.54 -20.43
N ALA A 628 -11.58 6.59 -20.44
CA ALA A 628 -11.40 7.50 -19.30
C ALA A 628 -12.57 8.51 -19.17
N GLY A 629 -13.81 8.03 -19.28
CA GLY A 629 -15.02 8.83 -19.44
C GLY A 629 -16.01 8.78 -18.27
N ARG A 630 -17.10 9.55 -18.40
CA ARG A 630 -18.15 9.68 -17.38
C ARG A 630 -19.14 8.50 -17.32
N ALA A 631 -18.92 7.46 -18.11
CA ALA A 631 -19.59 6.16 -18.01
C ALA A 631 -18.53 5.07 -18.22
N PHE A 632 -18.68 3.94 -17.53
CA PHE A 632 -17.82 2.79 -17.80
C PHE A 632 -18.07 2.25 -19.21
N LYS A 633 -16.99 2.02 -19.95
CA LYS A 633 -17.01 1.45 -21.29
C LYS A 633 -15.70 0.72 -21.53
N GLU A 634 -15.77 -0.61 -21.56
CA GLU A 634 -14.64 -1.44 -21.95
C GLU A 634 -14.28 -1.19 -23.42
N MET A 635 -12.98 -1.04 -23.67
CA MET A 635 -12.40 -0.81 -25.00
C MET A 635 -11.61 -2.04 -25.48
N GLY A 636 -11.24 -2.93 -24.56
CA GLY A 636 -10.70 -4.25 -24.85
C GLY A 636 -10.02 -4.88 -23.62
N THR A 637 -9.77 -6.17 -23.74
CA THR A 637 -8.96 -6.97 -22.81
C THR A 637 -7.87 -7.69 -23.60
N ALA A 638 -6.71 -7.88 -22.98
CA ALA A 638 -5.57 -8.54 -23.62
C ALA A 638 -4.68 -9.25 -22.60
N ALA A 639 -4.32 -10.51 -22.86
CA ALA A 639 -3.64 -11.37 -21.90
C ALA A 639 -2.14 -11.52 -22.21
N LEU A 640 -1.31 -11.54 -21.16
CA LEU A 640 0.14 -11.74 -21.27
C LEU A 640 0.55 -13.22 -21.34
N GLY A 641 -0.32 -14.13 -20.87
CA GLY A 641 -0.01 -15.56 -20.74
C GLY A 641 0.73 -15.95 -19.46
N GLU A 642 1.12 -14.98 -18.61
CA GLU A 642 1.68 -15.23 -17.27
C GLU A 642 1.28 -14.12 -16.28
N GLU A 643 1.40 -14.41 -14.98
CA GLU A 643 1.13 -13.45 -13.89
C GLU A 643 1.96 -12.17 -14.03
N ALA A 644 1.34 -11.02 -13.75
CA ALA A 644 1.99 -9.71 -13.75
C ALA A 644 1.52 -8.88 -12.55
N HIS A 645 2.45 -8.25 -11.83
CA HIS A 645 2.12 -7.43 -10.64
C HIS A 645 2.66 -6.00 -10.73
N ALA A 646 3.64 -5.78 -11.60
CA ALA A 646 4.30 -4.49 -11.79
C ALA A 646 3.46 -3.57 -12.69
N SER A 647 3.64 -2.26 -12.56
CA SER A 647 2.95 -1.31 -13.43
C SER A 647 3.63 -1.29 -14.81
N PRO A 648 2.86 -1.30 -15.91
CA PRO A 648 3.42 -1.24 -17.26
C PRO A 648 4.04 0.14 -17.57
N ALA A 649 4.96 0.17 -18.54
CA ALA A 649 5.59 1.39 -19.05
C ALA A 649 5.18 1.65 -20.51
N PHE A 650 4.92 2.91 -20.86
CA PHE A 650 4.37 3.29 -22.18
C PHE A 650 5.27 4.30 -22.87
N VAL A 651 5.84 3.94 -24.01
CA VAL A 651 6.76 4.78 -24.78
C VAL A 651 6.55 4.52 -26.27
N HIS A 652 6.40 5.57 -27.08
CA HIS A 652 6.35 5.53 -28.55
C HIS A 652 5.44 4.41 -29.13
N GLY A 653 4.16 4.39 -28.74
CA GLY A 653 3.19 3.39 -29.22
C GLY A 653 3.42 1.95 -28.71
N ARG A 654 4.37 1.74 -27.78
CA ARG A 654 4.72 0.42 -27.21
C ARG A 654 4.39 0.36 -25.73
N ILE A 655 4.08 -0.84 -25.25
CA ILE A 655 3.91 -1.17 -23.83
C ILE A 655 5.01 -2.14 -23.42
N TYR A 656 5.74 -1.81 -22.36
CA TYR A 656 6.72 -2.69 -21.74
C TYR A 656 6.12 -3.25 -20.45
N ILE A 657 6.06 -4.57 -20.34
CA ILE A 657 5.32 -5.26 -19.28
C ILE A 657 6.23 -6.30 -18.63
N ARG A 658 6.40 -6.22 -17.31
CA ARG A 658 7.08 -7.26 -16.52
C ARG A 658 6.05 -8.29 -16.05
N GLY A 659 6.10 -9.48 -16.64
CA GLY A 659 5.51 -10.69 -16.09
C GLY A 659 6.39 -11.31 -15.00
N ARG A 660 5.99 -12.47 -14.49
CA ARG A 660 6.68 -13.20 -13.42
C ARG A 660 8.04 -13.76 -13.84
N GLN A 661 8.19 -14.13 -15.11
CA GLN A 661 9.40 -14.71 -15.70
C GLN A 661 9.99 -13.88 -16.85
N HIS A 662 9.19 -13.06 -17.55
CA HIS A 662 9.63 -12.31 -18.72
C HIS A 662 9.33 -10.82 -18.69
N LEU A 663 10.09 -10.08 -19.49
CA LEU A 663 9.79 -8.73 -19.94
C LEU A 663 9.25 -8.83 -21.39
N TYR A 664 8.07 -8.26 -21.62
CA TYR A 664 7.43 -8.19 -22.94
C TYR A 664 7.52 -6.77 -23.48
N CYS A 665 7.63 -6.66 -24.80
CA CYS A 665 7.29 -5.44 -25.54
C CYS A 665 6.10 -5.72 -26.44
N VAL A 666 4.98 -5.06 -26.14
CA VAL A 666 3.74 -5.12 -26.91
C VAL A 666 3.67 -3.90 -27.83
N GLY A 667 3.26 -4.10 -29.08
CA GLY A 667 3.14 -3.02 -30.07
C GLY A 667 2.69 -3.52 -31.44
N SER A 668 2.38 -2.59 -32.33
CA SER A 668 2.20 -2.88 -33.75
C SER A 668 3.57 -3.05 -34.43
N ARG A 669 3.66 -4.00 -35.38
CA ARG A 669 4.83 -4.19 -36.24
C ARG A 669 4.86 -3.19 -37.39
#